data_AF-A0A7L9C297-F1
#
_entry.id   AF-A0A7L9C297-F1
#
_cell.length_a   1.000
_cell.length_b   1.000
_cell.length_c   1.000
_cell.angle_alpha   90.00
_cell.angle_beta   90.00
_cell.angle_gamma   90.00
#
_symmetry.space_group_name_H-M   'P 1'
#
loop_
_entity.id
_entity.type
_entity.pdbx_description
1 polymer ?
#
loop_
_entity_poly.entity_id
_entity_poly.type
_entity_poly.pdbx_seq_one_letter_code
_entity_poly.pdbx_strand_id
1 'polypeptide(L)'
;MFGILLVALAARMVSLHQLRDLGFMNHTISDGRVYEDCARAIASGQWACPREFVHAPLYAYFLAAMRGALGDSLLFPRAVQMALGGLSCLLLYRGMSRWFSHRAGLVAALLLALYPPAIFFDLLIQKTSLGMFLVAALWWAMALWRERPTVTRALLCGALMGLLIHVQQALMLAAPIVPAFLLFGRRAPQTPAVPSPRAGTAAFGIAGAAAIVLVLAPWVIRNRVVTGEWVLTTPNLGQNFAMGNDPGGRGTYQSLRLGRGSGEYEQREWTRAAERALGRSLSPGEVSDYYFAQAVERIRGNPGGWVKLLGRKVLMTLGATEWMDAEDYYVYIEHSSVLRWLDRFFHFGVLVPLAVLGIFSTAHRAREVWPLYLWGLATAATLMAFVVFGRYRFPMIPVLIGFAAAGLLTILNPGRRNRDPAIATPSRAMRPAACVAAIALALVCNVGQAIHRQPSAIGLANHASALAATGRPIEALRDAQRAVVTDPSSADAWLILSDLQRRAGKSEAALEAADRAAALAPGESAPLRARAAVLIDAGRLDDAESAYRRALELDDRDARARAGLAGVLARTGRAAGALPLFEEALRDEPEMVDGRVNYGNTLLELGREEDAAAAYRAALATDPKHEEARLNLAILEFNRGRPVEALEQLDALARHHPPRAPAQMLRLSVLARLGRIDDARDEARALLDRDPEREDVRRLLRALEVAAARATTRPVP
;
A
#
# COMPACT_ATOMS: atom_id res chain seq x y z
N MET A 1 27.22 -18.86 -6.66
CA MET A 1 25.74 -18.74 -6.71
C MET A 1 25.13 -18.91 -5.33
N PHE A 2 25.34 -20.03 -4.63
CA PHE A 2 24.84 -20.24 -3.26
C PHE A 2 25.21 -19.11 -2.28
N GLY A 3 26.46 -18.62 -2.32
CA GLY A 3 26.87 -17.49 -1.49
C GLY A 3 26.08 -16.19 -1.73
N ILE A 4 25.70 -15.88 -2.98
CA ILE A 4 24.90 -14.69 -3.30
C ILE A 4 23.48 -14.82 -2.74
N LEU A 5 22.88 -16.00 -2.90
CA LEU A 5 21.55 -16.29 -2.36
C LEU A 5 21.56 -16.18 -0.82
N LEU A 6 22.59 -16.73 -0.17
CA LEU A 6 22.73 -16.67 1.28
C LEU A 6 22.88 -15.23 1.78
N VAL A 7 23.72 -14.41 1.13
CA VAL A 7 23.85 -12.98 1.46
C VAL A 7 22.51 -12.24 1.27
N ALA A 8 21.84 -12.47 0.14
CA ALA A 8 20.57 -11.83 -0.17
C ALA A 8 19.48 -12.17 0.87
N LEU A 9 19.36 -13.46 1.23
CA LEU A 9 18.38 -13.92 2.22
C LEU A 9 18.76 -13.48 3.64
N ALA A 10 20.04 -13.51 4.02
CA ALA A 10 20.49 -13.06 5.33
C ALA A 10 20.16 -11.58 5.58
N ALA A 11 20.46 -10.70 4.61
CA ALA A 11 20.14 -9.28 4.74
C ALA A 11 18.63 -9.02 4.92
N ARG A 12 17.79 -9.79 4.21
CA ARG A 12 16.32 -9.72 4.32
C ARG A 12 15.81 -10.29 5.65
N MET A 13 16.31 -11.44 6.09
CA MET A 13 15.91 -12.08 7.35
C MET A 13 16.27 -11.23 8.56
N VAL A 14 17.48 -10.65 8.59
CA VAL A 14 17.89 -9.74 9.67
C VAL A 14 17.02 -8.47 9.65
N SER A 15 16.75 -7.91 8.48
CA SER A 15 15.87 -6.74 8.36
C SER A 15 14.44 -7.04 8.82
N LEU A 16 13.87 -8.17 8.41
CA LEU A 16 12.55 -8.63 8.85
C LEU A 16 12.48 -8.75 10.37
N HIS A 17 13.51 -9.34 10.99
CA HIS A 17 13.58 -9.48 12.43
C HIS A 17 13.62 -8.12 13.15
N GLN A 18 14.43 -7.18 12.65
CA GLN A 18 14.55 -5.83 13.23
C GLN A 18 13.27 -5.00 13.07
N LEU A 19 12.51 -5.25 12.00
CA LEU A 19 11.31 -4.50 11.66
C LEU A 19 10.03 -5.11 12.21
N ARG A 20 10.06 -6.32 12.81
CA ARG A 20 8.86 -7.08 13.21
C ARG A 20 7.87 -6.30 14.09
N ASP A 21 8.37 -5.34 14.86
CA ASP A 21 7.60 -4.53 15.79
C ASP A 21 7.20 -3.18 15.17
N LEU A 22 7.64 -2.84 13.96
CA LEU A 22 7.17 -1.67 13.22
C LEU A 22 5.67 -1.84 12.95
N GLY A 23 4.82 -0.88 13.32
CA GLY A 23 3.35 -1.07 13.30
C GLY A 23 2.79 -1.60 11.97
N PHE A 24 3.43 -1.25 10.84
CA PHE A 24 3.12 -1.71 9.49
C PHE A 24 3.37 -3.21 9.23
N MET A 25 4.18 -3.89 10.05
CA MET A 25 4.48 -5.31 9.84
C MET A 25 3.30 -6.20 10.24
N ASN A 26 2.48 -5.76 11.17
CA ASN A 26 1.31 -6.51 11.64
C ASN A 26 -0.01 -5.96 11.08
N HIS A 27 0.04 -4.83 10.36
CA HIS A 27 -1.12 -4.19 9.75
C HIS A 27 -0.77 -3.65 8.36
N THR A 28 -1.47 -4.12 7.33
CA THR A 28 -1.39 -3.59 5.95
C THR A 28 -2.09 -2.24 5.84
N ILE A 29 -1.51 -1.29 5.09
CA ILE A 29 -2.12 0.02 4.80
C ILE A 29 -2.14 0.28 3.28
N SER A 30 -3.03 1.18 2.84
CA SER A 30 -3.19 1.61 1.44
C SER A 30 -3.20 0.43 0.45
N ASP A 31 -2.35 0.43 -0.58
CA ASP A 31 -2.29 -0.62 -1.61
C ASP A 31 -2.13 -2.02 -1.02
N GLY A 32 -1.34 -2.18 0.04
CA GLY A 32 -1.16 -3.49 0.68
C GLY A 32 -2.46 -4.02 1.26
N ARG A 33 -3.30 -3.13 1.79
CA ARG A 33 -4.62 -3.47 2.31
C ARG A 33 -5.60 -3.78 1.19
N VAL A 34 -5.63 -2.97 0.13
CA VAL A 34 -6.48 -3.21 -1.07
C VAL A 34 -6.15 -4.57 -1.71
N TYR A 35 -4.87 -4.93 -1.79
CA TYR A 35 -4.44 -6.24 -2.28
C TYR A 35 -4.87 -7.39 -1.36
N GLU A 36 -4.75 -7.22 -0.05
CA GLU A 36 -5.18 -8.21 0.92
C GLU A 36 -6.70 -8.44 0.89
N ASP A 37 -7.49 -7.36 0.80
CA ASP A 37 -8.95 -7.44 0.78
C ASP A 37 -9.45 -8.12 -0.49
N CYS A 38 -8.87 -7.81 -1.67
CA CYS A 38 -9.18 -8.60 -2.86
C CYS A 38 -8.73 -10.07 -2.71
N ALA A 39 -7.52 -10.32 -2.17
CA ALA A 39 -7.03 -11.68 -2.01
C ALA A 39 -7.92 -12.53 -1.09
N ARG A 40 -8.48 -11.90 -0.03
CA ARG A 40 -9.45 -12.52 0.88
C ARG A 40 -10.76 -12.85 0.15
N ALA A 41 -11.27 -11.92 -0.65
CA ALA A 41 -12.48 -12.12 -1.45
C ALA A 41 -12.32 -13.27 -2.46
N ILE A 42 -11.16 -13.36 -3.13
CA ILE A 42 -10.87 -14.46 -4.04
C ILE A 42 -10.76 -15.79 -3.29
N ALA A 43 -10.04 -15.80 -2.17
CA ALA A 43 -9.87 -17.00 -1.34
C ALA A 43 -11.21 -17.51 -0.75
N SER A 44 -12.20 -16.65 -0.55
CA SER A 44 -13.54 -17.02 -0.09
C SER A 44 -14.47 -17.52 -1.21
N GLY A 45 -13.94 -17.78 -2.41
CA GLY A 45 -14.69 -18.36 -3.53
C GLY A 45 -15.18 -17.36 -4.58
N GLN A 46 -14.85 -16.07 -4.47
CA GLN A 46 -15.06 -15.15 -5.59
C GLN A 46 -13.99 -15.40 -6.66
N TRP A 47 -14.37 -15.39 -7.94
CA TRP A 47 -13.41 -15.63 -9.03
C TRP A 47 -12.61 -14.36 -9.42
N ALA A 48 -13.05 -13.17 -9.00
CA ALA A 48 -12.40 -11.89 -9.31
C ALA A 48 -12.49 -10.86 -8.18
N CYS A 49 -11.55 -9.90 -8.17
CA CYS A 49 -11.63 -8.73 -7.30
C CYS A 49 -12.94 -7.94 -7.53
N PRO A 50 -13.43 -7.22 -6.51
CA PRO A 50 -14.54 -6.27 -6.64
C PRO A 50 -14.37 -5.26 -7.79
N ARG A 51 -15.47 -4.62 -8.21
CA ARG A 51 -15.49 -3.66 -9.32
C ARG A 51 -14.64 -2.42 -9.04
N GLU A 52 -14.53 -2.06 -7.77
CA GLU A 52 -13.78 -0.94 -7.23
C GLU A 52 -12.27 -1.19 -7.25
N PHE A 53 -11.83 -2.43 -7.46
CA PHE A 53 -10.42 -2.77 -7.55
C PHE A 53 -9.83 -2.30 -8.89
N VAL A 54 -9.05 -1.22 -8.83
CA VAL A 54 -8.40 -0.57 -9.98
C VAL A 54 -6.89 -0.78 -10.04
N HIS A 55 -6.36 -1.69 -9.24
CA HIS A 55 -4.93 -2.02 -9.25
C HIS A 55 -4.60 -3.13 -10.25
N ALA A 56 -3.30 -3.29 -10.52
CA ALA A 56 -2.78 -4.39 -11.31
C ALA A 56 -3.01 -5.72 -10.55
N PRO A 57 -3.73 -6.69 -11.12
CA PRO A 57 -4.39 -7.74 -10.37
C PRO A 57 -3.53 -8.95 -10.04
N LEU A 58 -2.46 -9.21 -10.80
CA LEU A 58 -1.75 -10.49 -10.72
C LEU A 58 -1.25 -10.73 -9.30
N TYR A 59 -0.86 -9.67 -8.61
CA TYR A 59 -0.43 -9.75 -7.22
C TYR A 59 -1.55 -10.12 -6.25
N ALA A 60 -2.80 -9.68 -6.47
CA ALA A 60 -3.94 -10.08 -5.64
C ALA A 60 -4.23 -11.60 -5.78
N TYR A 61 -4.19 -12.12 -7.00
CA TYR A 61 -4.35 -13.56 -7.26
C TYR A 61 -3.17 -14.37 -6.68
N PHE A 62 -1.96 -13.85 -6.82
CA PHE A 62 -0.77 -14.44 -6.19
C PHE A 62 -0.93 -14.53 -4.67
N LEU A 63 -1.43 -13.46 -4.04
CA LEU A 63 -1.69 -13.43 -2.60
C LEU A 63 -2.84 -14.37 -2.18
N ALA A 64 -3.91 -14.45 -2.98
CA ALA A 64 -5.02 -15.37 -2.76
C ALA A 64 -4.58 -16.84 -2.77
N ALA A 65 -3.73 -17.21 -3.75
CA ALA A 65 -3.17 -18.55 -3.85
C ALA A 65 -2.32 -18.92 -2.62
N MET A 66 -1.55 -17.96 -2.07
CA MET A 66 -0.78 -18.17 -0.84
C MET A 66 -1.67 -18.33 0.40
N ARG A 67 -2.75 -17.55 0.51
CA ARG A 67 -3.73 -17.64 1.61
C ARG A 67 -4.42 -19.00 1.65
N GLY A 68 -4.85 -19.50 0.48
CA GLY A 68 -5.54 -20.79 0.36
C GLY A 68 -4.72 -21.98 0.88
N ALA A 69 -3.39 -21.85 0.96
CA ALA A 69 -2.51 -22.91 1.44
C ALA A 69 -2.27 -22.91 2.96
N LEU A 70 -2.24 -21.74 3.63
CA LEU A 70 -1.59 -21.60 4.95
C LEU A 70 -2.25 -20.57 5.91
N GLY A 71 -3.43 -20.02 5.59
CA GLY A 71 -4.22 -19.18 6.51
C GLY A 71 -3.93 -17.67 6.45
N ASP A 72 -4.34 -16.91 7.48
CA ASP A 72 -4.37 -15.44 7.51
C ASP A 72 -3.05 -14.74 7.88
N SER A 73 -1.95 -15.48 8.05
CA SER A 73 -0.67 -14.90 8.48
C SER A 73 0.05 -14.11 7.37
N LEU A 74 0.44 -12.87 7.66
CA LEU A 74 1.24 -12.03 6.74
C LEU A 74 2.73 -12.43 6.69
N LEU A 75 3.19 -13.31 7.59
CA LEU A 75 4.60 -13.75 7.60
C LEU A 75 4.93 -14.61 6.38
N PHE A 76 4.00 -15.48 5.97
CA PHE A 76 4.24 -16.41 4.86
C PHE A 76 4.37 -15.69 3.51
N PRO A 77 3.45 -14.79 3.10
CA PRO A 77 3.63 -13.98 1.90
C PRO A 77 4.97 -13.23 1.88
N ARG A 78 5.42 -12.69 3.02
CA ARG A 78 6.74 -12.04 3.13
C ARG A 78 7.89 -13.00 2.90
N ALA A 79 7.85 -14.20 3.49
CA ALA A 79 8.87 -15.21 3.27
C ALA A 79 8.98 -15.61 1.79
N VAL A 80 7.84 -15.77 1.11
CA VAL A 80 7.81 -16.06 -0.33
C VAL A 80 8.40 -14.91 -1.15
N GLN A 81 8.04 -13.66 -0.84
CA GLN A 81 8.60 -12.49 -1.51
C GLN A 81 10.11 -12.35 -1.29
N MET A 82 10.60 -12.60 -0.08
CA MET A 82 12.04 -12.64 0.20
C MET A 82 12.75 -13.72 -0.62
N ALA A 83 12.13 -14.89 -0.79
CA ALA A 83 12.64 -15.93 -1.68
C ALA A 83 12.64 -15.47 -3.15
N LEU A 84 11.57 -14.81 -3.62
CA LEU A 84 11.53 -14.19 -4.96
C LEU A 84 12.62 -13.13 -5.15
N GLY A 85 12.90 -12.30 -4.14
CA GLY A 85 14.00 -11.34 -4.15
C GLY A 85 15.37 -12.01 -4.25
N GLY A 86 15.59 -13.09 -3.49
CA GLY A 86 16.79 -13.92 -3.60
C GLY A 86 16.95 -14.57 -4.98
N LEU A 87 15.86 -15.12 -5.53
CA LEU A 87 15.83 -15.69 -6.89
C LEU A 87 16.06 -14.62 -7.96
N SER A 88 15.58 -13.39 -7.76
CA SER A 88 15.82 -12.26 -8.65
C SER A 88 17.32 -11.95 -8.77
N CYS A 89 18.08 -12.05 -7.68
CA CYS A 89 19.54 -11.92 -7.70
C CYS A 89 20.21 -13.01 -8.56
N LEU A 90 19.73 -14.26 -8.46
CA LEU A 90 20.25 -15.36 -9.27
C LEU A 90 19.90 -15.24 -10.76
N LEU A 91 18.68 -14.82 -11.08
CA LEU A 91 18.25 -14.53 -12.44
C LEU A 91 19.03 -13.37 -13.04
N LEU A 92 19.25 -12.30 -12.26
CA LEU A 92 20.08 -11.17 -12.68
C LEU A 92 21.51 -11.60 -12.95
N TYR A 93 22.11 -12.42 -12.07
CA TYR A 93 23.42 -13.04 -12.31
C TYR A 93 23.44 -13.78 -13.65
N ARG A 94 22.46 -14.68 -13.88
CA ARG A 94 22.39 -15.51 -15.09
C ARG A 94 22.17 -14.68 -16.35
N GLY A 95 21.36 -13.62 -16.28
CA GLY A 95 21.08 -12.71 -17.39
C GLY A 95 22.27 -11.82 -17.69
N MET A 96 22.78 -11.08 -16.70
CA MET A 96 23.88 -10.12 -16.90
C MET A 96 25.21 -10.80 -17.22
N SER A 97 25.40 -12.06 -16.81
CA SER A 97 26.54 -12.87 -17.25
C SER A 97 26.58 -13.08 -18.77
N ARG A 98 25.41 -13.08 -19.41
CA ARG A 98 25.24 -13.32 -20.86
C ARG A 98 25.16 -12.02 -21.66
N TRP A 99 24.60 -10.98 -21.06
CA TRP A 99 24.57 -9.64 -21.67
C TRP A 99 25.94 -8.98 -21.67
N PHE A 100 26.65 -9.07 -20.54
CA PHE A 100 27.97 -8.50 -20.33
C PHE A 100 29.00 -9.61 -20.19
N SER A 101 29.21 -10.10 -18.97
CA SER A 101 30.23 -11.12 -18.67
C SER A 101 29.98 -11.76 -17.32
N HIS A 102 30.58 -12.93 -17.07
CA HIS A 102 30.48 -13.63 -15.79
C HIS A 102 30.81 -12.71 -14.58
N ARG A 103 31.86 -11.89 -14.69
CA ARG A 103 32.25 -10.95 -13.62
C ARG A 103 31.19 -9.87 -13.42
N ALA A 104 30.67 -9.29 -14.50
CA ALA A 104 29.61 -8.29 -14.43
C ALA A 104 28.32 -8.87 -13.84
N GLY A 105 27.97 -10.11 -14.19
CA GLY A 105 26.83 -10.80 -13.61
C GLY A 105 26.97 -11.03 -12.10
N LEU A 106 28.17 -11.40 -11.63
CA LEU A 106 28.43 -11.60 -10.21
C LEU A 106 28.32 -10.29 -9.42
N VAL A 107 28.94 -9.22 -9.94
CA VAL A 107 28.84 -7.88 -9.34
C VAL A 107 27.40 -7.37 -9.35
N ALA A 108 26.68 -7.52 -10.46
CA ALA A 108 25.28 -7.11 -10.57
C ALA A 108 24.38 -7.80 -9.53
N ALA A 109 24.56 -9.12 -9.34
CA ALA A 109 23.78 -9.86 -8.37
C ALA A 109 24.11 -9.50 -6.91
N LEU A 110 25.37 -9.19 -6.61
CA LEU A 110 25.77 -8.67 -5.29
C LEU A 110 25.20 -7.27 -5.05
N LEU A 111 25.26 -6.39 -6.05
CA LEU A 111 24.66 -5.06 -5.97
C LEU A 111 23.16 -5.14 -5.69
N LEU A 112 22.40 -6.01 -6.38
CA LEU A 112 20.97 -6.18 -6.12
C LEU A 112 20.71 -6.83 -4.75
N ALA A 113 21.52 -7.82 -4.35
CA ALA A 113 21.38 -8.49 -3.06
C ALA A 113 21.52 -7.52 -1.87
N LEU A 114 22.39 -6.53 -2.01
CA LEU A 114 22.72 -5.51 -1.03
C LEU A 114 22.00 -4.17 -1.26
N TYR A 115 21.12 -4.06 -2.25
CA TYR A 115 20.37 -2.85 -2.54
C TYR A 115 19.22 -2.69 -1.52
N PRO A 116 19.28 -1.73 -0.58
CA PRO A 116 18.33 -1.65 0.51
C PRO A 116 16.89 -1.37 0.08
N PRO A 117 16.59 -0.59 -0.99
CA PRO A 117 15.21 -0.54 -1.49
C PRO A 117 14.68 -1.90 -1.97
N ALA A 118 15.51 -2.80 -2.51
CA ALA A 118 15.09 -4.16 -2.84
C ALA A 118 14.75 -4.98 -1.59
N ILE A 119 15.54 -4.83 -0.54
CA ILE A 119 15.26 -5.48 0.75
C ILE A 119 13.95 -4.93 1.31
N PHE A 120 13.77 -3.61 1.34
CA PHE A 120 12.55 -2.95 1.81
C PHE A 120 11.30 -3.45 1.07
N PHE A 121 11.29 -3.40 -0.26
CA PHE A 121 10.11 -3.81 -1.04
C PHE A 121 9.80 -5.31 -0.96
N ASP A 122 10.78 -6.16 -0.65
CA ASP A 122 10.54 -7.60 -0.43
C ASP A 122 9.80 -7.85 0.91
N LEU A 123 9.85 -6.91 1.86
CA LEU A 123 9.17 -7.00 3.17
C LEU A 123 7.75 -6.44 3.15
N LEU A 124 7.40 -5.62 2.16
CA LEU A 124 6.06 -5.07 2.02
C LEU A 124 5.11 -6.08 1.35
N ILE A 125 3.85 -6.10 1.78
CA ILE A 125 2.80 -6.85 1.07
C ILE A 125 2.38 -6.03 -0.16
N GLN A 126 3.23 -6.04 -1.19
CA GLN A 126 3.03 -5.29 -2.42
C GLN A 126 3.58 -6.03 -3.65
N LYS A 127 3.08 -5.62 -4.81
CA LYS A 127 3.44 -6.14 -6.14
C LYS A 127 4.93 -6.07 -6.52
N THR A 128 5.72 -5.24 -5.84
CA THR A 128 7.07 -4.85 -6.27
C THR A 128 8.06 -6.02 -6.33
N SER A 129 8.01 -6.95 -5.36
CA SER A 129 8.90 -8.12 -5.34
C SER A 129 8.65 -9.07 -6.52
N LEU A 130 7.37 -9.36 -6.80
CA LEU A 130 6.98 -10.15 -7.97
C LEU A 130 7.38 -9.45 -9.29
N GLY A 131 7.22 -8.13 -9.37
CA GLY A 131 7.65 -7.34 -10.51
C GLY A 131 9.16 -7.43 -10.76
N MET A 132 9.98 -7.27 -9.72
CA MET A 132 11.44 -7.41 -9.80
C MET A 132 11.86 -8.80 -10.31
N PHE A 133 11.23 -9.85 -9.80
CA PHE A 133 11.45 -11.21 -10.25
C PHE A 133 11.15 -11.38 -11.75
N LEU A 134 10.01 -10.86 -12.21
CA LEU A 134 9.61 -10.95 -13.62
C LEU A 134 10.53 -10.13 -14.54
N VAL A 135 11.01 -8.96 -14.12
CA VAL A 135 12.00 -8.18 -14.89
C VAL A 135 13.33 -8.93 -15.01
N ALA A 136 13.83 -9.48 -13.90
CA ALA A 136 15.06 -10.28 -13.92
C ALA A 136 14.91 -11.55 -14.79
N ALA A 137 13.76 -12.21 -14.70
CA ALA A 137 13.42 -13.37 -15.54
C ALA A 137 13.35 -13.00 -17.02
N LEU A 138 12.75 -11.85 -17.37
CA LEU A 138 12.64 -11.37 -18.75
C LEU A 138 14.03 -11.14 -19.36
N TRP A 139 14.92 -10.45 -18.64
CA TRP A 139 16.28 -10.22 -19.13
C TRP A 139 17.09 -11.49 -19.29
N TRP A 140 16.90 -12.46 -18.40
CA TRP A 140 17.48 -13.78 -18.54
C TRP A 140 16.92 -14.54 -19.75
N ALA A 141 15.59 -14.53 -19.96
CA ALA A 141 14.94 -15.17 -21.09
C ALA A 141 15.37 -14.57 -22.44
N MET A 142 15.47 -13.24 -22.54
CA MET A 142 15.98 -12.55 -23.72
C MET A 142 17.45 -12.91 -23.99
N ALA A 143 18.26 -13.05 -22.94
CA ALA A 143 19.63 -13.54 -23.08
C ALA A 143 19.70 -14.98 -23.58
N LEU A 144 18.83 -15.87 -23.08
CA LEU A 144 18.74 -17.25 -23.59
C LEU A 144 18.33 -17.28 -25.06
N TRP A 145 17.35 -16.47 -25.46
CA TRP A 145 16.95 -16.40 -26.87
C TRP A 145 18.12 -15.92 -27.75
N ARG A 146 18.89 -14.92 -27.30
CA ARG A 146 20.09 -14.43 -28.00
C ARG A 146 21.16 -15.52 -28.21
N GLU A 147 21.30 -16.45 -27.27
CA GLU A 147 22.24 -17.57 -27.36
C GLU A 147 21.75 -18.70 -28.26
N ARG A 148 20.46 -19.04 -28.21
CA ARG A 148 19.85 -20.04 -29.12
C ARG A 148 18.41 -19.61 -29.42
N PRO A 149 18.15 -18.98 -30.57
CA PRO A 149 16.81 -18.54 -30.92
C PRO A 149 15.88 -19.73 -31.18
N THR A 150 14.77 -19.81 -30.44
CA THR A 150 13.68 -20.75 -30.68
C THR A 150 12.34 -20.07 -30.48
N VAL A 151 11.29 -20.58 -31.12
CA VAL A 151 9.92 -20.06 -30.94
C VAL A 151 9.50 -20.16 -29.48
N THR A 152 9.82 -21.26 -28.80
CA THR A 152 9.55 -21.44 -27.36
C THR A 152 10.20 -20.35 -26.50
N ARG A 153 11.44 -19.96 -26.78
CA ARG A 153 12.12 -18.88 -26.04
C ARG A 153 11.55 -17.50 -26.38
N ALA A 154 11.11 -17.29 -27.62
CA ALA A 154 10.40 -16.07 -28.01
C ALA A 154 9.04 -15.95 -27.30
N LEU A 155 8.27 -17.05 -27.24
CA LEU A 155 7.02 -17.16 -26.48
C LEU A 155 7.27 -16.89 -24.98
N LEU A 156 8.34 -17.45 -24.40
CA LEU A 156 8.72 -17.18 -23.01
C LEU A 156 8.99 -15.69 -22.75
N CYS A 157 9.72 -15.01 -23.65
CA CYS A 157 9.96 -13.56 -23.52
C CYS A 157 8.65 -12.77 -23.55
N GLY A 158 7.76 -13.10 -24.50
CA GLY A 158 6.45 -12.47 -24.60
C GLY A 158 5.56 -12.74 -23.39
N ALA A 159 5.51 -13.98 -22.91
CA ALA A 159 4.72 -14.36 -21.75
C ALA A 159 5.19 -13.66 -20.46
N LEU A 160 6.50 -13.57 -20.24
CA LEU A 160 7.07 -12.83 -19.10
C LEU A 160 6.73 -11.34 -19.17
N MET A 161 6.77 -10.73 -20.36
CA MET A 161 6.37 -9.33 -20.55
C MET A 161 4.86 -9.14 -20.31
N GLY A 162 4.01 -10.06 -20.78
CA GLY A 162 2.57 -10.05 -20.50
C GLY A 162 2.26 -10.14 -19.00
N LEU A 163 2.91 -11.06 -18.28
CA LEU A 163 2.77 -11.18 -16.82
C LEU A 163 3.25 -9.91 -16.11
N LEU A 164 4.36 -9.33 -16.58
CA LEU A 164 4.92 -8.11 -16.01
C LEU A 164 3.98 -6.91 -16.17
N ILE A 165 3.28 -6.79 -17.29
CA ILE A 165 2.25 -5.75 -17.49
C ILE A 165 1.08 -5.93 -16.49
N HIS A 166 0.72 -7.17 -16.13
CA HIS A 166 -0.29 -7.44 -15.10
C HIS A 166 0.15 -7.17 -13.66
N VAL A 167 1.44 -6.93 -13.45
CA VAL A 167 2.00 -6.42 -12.19
C VAL A 167 2.14 -4.90 -12.27
N GLN A 168 2.66 -4.38 -13.39
CA GLN A 168 2.95 -2.97 -13.57
C GLN A 168 2.58 -2.50 -14.97
N GLN A 169 1.36 -1.96 -15.06
CA GLN A 169 0.71 -1.59 -16.30
C GLN A 169 1.43 -0.47 -17.06
N ALA A 170 2.13 0.42 -16.35
CA ALA A 170 2.95 1.47 -16.95
C ALA A 170 4.00 0.91 -17.92
N LEU A 171 4.41 -0.36 -17.76
CA LEU A 171 5.35 -1.04 -18.66
C LEU A 171 4.75 -1.40 -20.03
N MET A 172 3.47 -1.11 -20.28
CA MET A 172 2.87 -1.19 -21.61
C MET A 172 3.69 -0.38 -22.65
N LEU A 173 4.22 0.78 -22.27
CA LEU A 173 5.08 1.60 -23.13
C LEU A 173 6.42 0.92 -23.48
N ALA A 174 6.88 -0.01 -22.64
CA ALA A 174 8.08 -0.81 -22.88
C ALA A 174 7.79 -2.12 -23.63
N ALA A 175 6.52 -2.52 -23.77
CA ALA A 175 6.13 -3.79 -24.39
C ALA A 175 6.67 -3.99 -25.81
N PRO A 176 6.73 -2.98 -26.69
CA PRO A 176 7.27 -3.13 -28.04
C PRO A 176 8.75 -3.51 -28.10
N ILE A 177 9.52 -3.29 -27.03
CA ILE A 177 10.96 -3.60 -26.97
C ILE A 177 11.20 -5.10 -27.16
N VAL A 178 10.33 -5.95 -26.60
CA VAL A 178 10.47 -7.41 -26.67
C VAL A 178 10.31 -7.94 -28.10
N PRO A 179 9.19 -7.73 -28.82
CA PRO A 179 9.07 -8.17 -30.20
C PRO A 179 10.09 -7.48 -31.11
N ALA A 180 10.41 -6.20 -30.92
CA ALA A 180 11.46 -5.54 -31.70
C ALA A 180 12.83 -6.20 -31.50
N PHE A 181 13.17 -6.61 -30.28
CA PHE A 181 14.38 -7.38 -30.00
C PHE A 181 14.35 -8.77 -30.64
N LEU A 182 13.22 -9.46 -30.61
CA LEU A 182 13.09 -10.79 -31.24
C LEU A 182 13.16 -10.73 -32.78
N LEU A 183 12.82 -9.57 -33.37
CA LEU A 183 12.91 -9.31 -34.81
C LEU A 183 14.33 -8.89 -35.25
N PHE A 184 14.92 -7.93 -34.54
CA PHE A 184 16.13 -7.21 -34.97
C PHE A 184 17.36 -7.47 -34.09
N GLY A 185 17.20 -8.22 -33.00
CA GLY A 185 18.24 -8.52 -32.04
C GLY A 185 19.37 -9.35 -32.65
N ARG A 186 20.61 -8.98 -32.33
CA ARG A 186 21.81 -9.70 -32.76
C ARG A 186 22.04 -10.93 -31.90
N ARG A 187 22.42 -12.05 -32.53
CA ARG A 187 22.83 -13.30 -31.87
C ARG A 187 24.13 -13.08 -31.06
N ALA A 188 24.33 -13.89 -30.03
CA ALA A 188 25.58 -13.86 -29.27
C ALA A 188 26.77 -14.28 -30.17
N PRO A 189 27.97 -13.66 -30.05
CA PRO A 189 29.14 -14.00 -30.87
C PRO A 189 29.57 -15.48 -30.76
N GLN A 190 29.20 -16.16 -29.68
CA GLN A 190 29.56 -17.55 -29.37
C GLN A 190 28.45 -18.56 -29.71
N THR A 191 27.39 -18.16 -30.43
CA THR A 191 26.37 -19.12 -30.85
C THR A 191 26.99 -20.11 -31.84
N PRO A 192 26.84 -21.44 -31.64
CA PRO A 192 27.15 -22.42 -32.68
C PRO A 192 26.48 -22.01 -33.99
N ALA A 193 27.04 -22.38 -35.14
CA ALA A 193 26.40 -22.20 -36.44
C ALA A 193 25.10 -23.03 -36.48
N VAL A 194 24.03 -22.51 -35.88
CA VAL A 194 22.70 -23.09 -35.98
C VAL A 194 22.23 -22.78 -37.40
N PRO A 195 21.79 -23.79 -38.19
CA PRO A 195 21.23 -23.54 -39.51
C PRO A 195 20.18 -22.43 -39.41
N SER A 196 20.09 -21.59 -40.45
CA SER A 196 19.06 -20.55 -40.53
C SER A 196 17.71 -21.18 -40.13
N PRO A 197 17.03 -20.67 -39.09
CA PRO A 197 15.76 -21.26 -38.70
C PRO A 197 14.84 -21.29 -39.92
N ARG A 198 14.17 -22.43 -40.16
CA ARG A 198 13.17 -22.54 -41.24
C ARG A 198 12.11 -21.44 -41.13
N ALA A 199 11.85 -20.99 -39.90
CA ALA A 199 11.07 -19.80 -39.60
C ALA A 199 11.95 -18.54 -39.70
N GLY A 200 11.60 -17.61 -40.59
CA GLY A 200 12.28 -16.31 -40.69
C GLY A 200 12.23 -15.52 -39.37
N THR A 201 13.10 -14.52 -39.21
CA THR A 201 13.19 -13.70 -37.98
C THR A 201 11.86 -13.05 -37.58
N ALA A 202 11.00 -12.76 -38.57
CA ALA A 202 9.61 -12.31 -38.38
C ALA A 202 8.80 -13.22 -37.44
N ALA A 203 8.98 -14.54 -37.54
CA ALA A 203 8.22 -15.51 -36.74
C ALA A 203 8.51 -15.40 -35.23
N PHE A 204 9.73 -15.03 -34.83
CA PHE A 204 10.05 -14.83 -33.42
C PHE A 204 9.40 -13.57 -32.84
N GLY A 205 9.41 -12.47 -33.59
CA GLY A 205 8.71 -11.25 -33.21
C GLY A 205 7.21 -11.46 -33.08
N ILE A 206 6.59 -12.12 -34.06
CA ILE A 206 5.17 -12.45 -34.06
C ILE A 206 4.84 -13.36 -32.87
N ALA A 207 5.63 -14.42 -32.63
CA ALA A 207 5.41 -15.31 -31.50
C ALA A 207 5.52 -14.56 -30.15
N GLY A 208 6.52 -13.70 -29.98
CA GLY A 208 6.66 -12.87 -28.79
C GLY A 208 5.46 -11.92 -28.58
N ALA A 209 5.03 -11.22 -29.64
CA ALA A 209 3.86 -10.34 -29.59
C ALA A 209 2.57 -11.11 -29.28
N ALA A 210 2.36 -12.25 -29.94
CA ALA A 210 1.21 -13.12 -29.72
C ALA A 210 1.17 -13.64 -28.27
N ALA A 211 2.31 -14.02 -27.70
CA ALA A 211 2.39 -14.44 -26.29
C ALA A 211 2.07 -13.29 -25.32
N ILE A 212 2.47 -12.05 -25.61
CA ILE A 212 2.05 -10.88 -24.81
C ILE A 212 0.53 -10.78 -24.82
N VAL A 213 -0.08 -10.76 -26.02
CA VAL A 213 -1.54 -10.64 -26.17
C VAL A 213 -2.28 -11.79 -25.48
N LEU A 214 -1.81 -13.03 -25.64
CA LEU A 214 -2.43 -14.21 -25.05
C LEU A 214 -2.42 -14.15 -23.51
N VAL A 215 -1.33 -13.67 -22.90
CA VAL A 215 -1.24 -13.51 -21.45
C VAL A 215 -2.08 -12.33 -20.96
N LEU A 216 -2.27 -11.28 -21.78
CA LEU A 216 -3.15 -10.17 -21.44
C LEU A 216 -4.64 -10.55 -21.53
N ALA A 217 -5.02 -11.45 -22.44
CA ALA A 217 -6.41 -11.75 -22.77
C ALA A 217 -7.31 -12.14 -21.57
N PRO A 218 -6.91 -13.03 -20.63
CA PRO A 218 -7.74 -13.37 -19.48
C PRO A 218 -8.16 -12.15 -18.64
N TRP A 219 -7.30 -11.14 -18.60
CA TRP A 219 -7.58 -9.93 -17.85
C TRP A 219 -8.51 -8.98 -18.57
N VAL A 220 -8.36 -8.85 -19.89
CA VAL A 220 -9.30 -8.10 -20.72
C VAL A 220 -10.71 -8.70 -20.59
N ILE A 221 -10.80 -10.04 -20.59
CA ILE A 221 -12.06 -10.76 -20.36
C ILE A 221 -12.59 -10.45 -18.95
N ARG A 222 -11.75 -10.57 -17.91
CA ARG A 222 -12.16 -10.22 -16.54
C ARG A 222 -12.71 -8.80 -16.48
N ASN A 223 -12.01 -7.82 -17.04
CA ASN A 223 -12.43 -6.42 -17.03
C ASN A 223 -13.80 -6.26 -17.71
N ARG A 224 -14.00 -6.89 -18.87
CA ARG A 224 -15.29 -6.86 -19.55
C ARG A 224 -16.43 -7.42 -18.71
N VAL A 225 -16.17 -8.46 -17.94
CA VAL A 225 -17.18 -9.10 -17.05
C VAL A 225 -17.42 -8.26 -15.80
N VAL A 226 -16.38 -7.71 -15.17
CA VAL A 226 -16.49 -7.01 -13.88
C VAL A 226 -16.89 -5.54 -14.03
N THR A 227 -16.32 -4.83 -15.00
CA THR A 227 -16.56 -3.38 -15.20
C THR A 227 -17.57 -3.08 -16.29
N GLY A 228 -17.84 -4.05 -17.17
CA GLY A 228 -18.67 -3.87 -18.37
C GLY A 228 -17.89 -3.38 -19.60
N GLU A 229 -16.60 -3.08 -19.46
CA GLU A 229 -15.80 -2.38 -20.47
C GLU A 229 -14.63 -3.20 -21.01
N TRP A 230 -14.29 -3.00 -22.29
CA TRP A 230 -13.11 -3.59 -22.92
C TRP A 230 -11.85 -2.79 -22.59
N VAL A 231 -11.30 -3.04 -21.40
CA VAL A 231 -10.10 -2.33 -20.90
C VAL A 231 -8.90 -3.28 -20.87
N LEU A 232 -7.79 -2.87 -21.50
CA LEU A 232 -6.59 -3.69 -21.63
C LEU A 232 -5.90 -3.98 -20.28
N THR A 233 -5.88 -2.99 -19.39
CA THR A 233 -5.25 -3.10 -18.07
C THR A 233 -6.20 -2.62 -16.97
N THR A 234 -6.29 -1.32 -16.69
CA THR A 234 -7.28 -0.76 -15.75
C THR A 234 -7.80 0.59 -16.22
N PRO A 235 -9.04 0.95 -15.86
CA PRO A 235 -9.69 2.19 -16.29
C PRO A 235 -9.30 3.39 -15.42
N ASN A 236 -8.03 3.50 -15.01
CA ASN A 236 -7.54 4.58 -14.14
C ASN A 236 -6.32 5.33 -14.69
N LEU A 237 -6.03 5.15 -15.99
CA LEU A 237 -4.88 5.80 -16.63
C LEU A 237 -5.01 7.34 -16.56
N GLY A 238 -6.21 7.87 -16.78
CA GLY A 238 -6.48 9.30 -16.79
C GLY A 238 -6.33 9.96 -15.42
N GLN A 239 -6.81 9.32 -14.35
CA GLN A 239 -6.59 9.76 -12.96
C GLN A 239 -5.08 9.82 -12.66
N ASN A 240 -4.35 8.74 -12.98
CA ASN A 240 -2.90 8.67 -12.77
C ASN A 240 -2.15 9.75 -13.57
N PHE A 241 -2.59 10.03 -14.80
CA PHE A 241 -2.03 11.10 -15.62
C PHE A 241 -2.32 12.48 -15.01
N ALA A 242 -3.55 12.71 -14.57
CA ALA A 242 -3.97 13.97 -13.95
C ALA A 242 -3.20 14.26 -12.66
N MET A 243 -3.08 13.29 -11.76
CA MET A 243 -2.30 13.42 -10.52
C MET A 243 -0.83 13.77 -10.80
N GLY A 244 -0.22 13.14 -11.80
CA GLY A 244 1.18 13.32 -12.11
C GLY A 244 1.53 14.59 -12.89
N ASN A 245 0.54 15.32 -13.42
CA ASN A 245 0.76 16.40 -14.39
C ASN A 245 0.02 17.71 -14.08
N ASP A 246 -0.50 17.89 -12.87
CA ASP A 246 -1.00 19.19 -12.43
C ASP A 246 0.15 20.22 -12.40
N PRO A 247 0.12 21.33 -13.19
CA PRO A 247 1.17 22.35 -13.21
C PRO A 247 1.51 22.96 -11.84
N GLY A 248 0.58 22.97 -10.89
CA GLY A 248 0.81 23.42 -9.51
C GLY A 248 1.31 22.33 -8.55
N GLY A 249 1.38 21.09 -9.02
CA GLY A 249 1.64 19.90 -8.21
C GLY A 249 3.09 19.72 -7.77
N ARG A 250 3.30 18.70 -6.93
CA ARG A 250 4.64 18.33 -6.40
C ARG A 250 5.34 17.23 -7.23
N GLY A 251 4.63 16.57 -8.14
CA GLY A 251 5.13 15.41 -8.91
C GLY A 251 5.05 14.08 -8.16
N THR A 252 4.62 14.11 -6.90
CA THR A 252 4.21 12.97 -6.08
C THR A 252 2.69 12.93 -5.98
N TYR A 253 2.17 11.85 -5.40
CA TYR A 253 0.74 11.72 -5.12
C TYR A 253 0.23 12.78 -4.15
N GLN A 254 -1.03 13.16 -4.37
CA GLN A 254 -1.82 14.04 -3.53
C GLN A 254 -3.24 13.49 -3.54
N SER A 255 -3.81 13.30 -2.35
CA SER A 255 -5.20 12.86 -2.24
C SER A 255 -6.14 13.98 -2.68
N LEU A 256 -7.29 13.60 -3.23
CA LEU A 256 -8.33 14.56 -3.62
C LEU A 256 -8.93 15.28 -2.41
N ARG A 257 -8.95 14.61 -1.25
CA ARG A 257 -9.47 15.10 0.04
C ARG A 257 -8.52 14.78 1.17
N LEU A 258 -8.49 15.66 2.17
CA LEU A 258 -7.63 15.51 3.34
C LEU A 258 -8.09 14.34 4.21
N GLY A 259 -7.16 13.53 4.73
CA GLY A 259 -7.46 12.36 5.56
C GLY A 259 -8.13 11.18 4.84
N ARG A 260 -8.17 11.20 3.48
CA ARG A 260 -8.74 10.13 2.64
C ARG A 260 -7.77 9.59 1.58
N GLY A 261 -6.47 9.78 1.78
CA GLY A 261 -5.43 9.33 0.85
C GLY A 261 -5.12 7.83 0.85
N SER A 262 -5.96 6.98 1.44
CA SER A 262 -5.80 5.52 1.32
C SER A 262 -6.47 5.00 0.04
N GLY A 263 -5.83 4.04 -0.62
CA GLY A 263 -6.33 3.48 -1.90
C GLY A 263 -7.74 2.88 -1.84
N GLU A 264 -8.26 2.56 -0.65
CA GLU A 264 -9.61 2.01 -0.44
C GLU A 264 -10.74 2.99 -0.82
N TYR A 265 -10.57 4.26 -0.48
CA TYR A 265 -11.59 5.29 -0.71
C TYR A 265 -11.33 6.06 -2.00
N GLU A 266 -10.07 6.20 -2.38
CA GLU A 266 -9.61 7.12 -3.40
C GLU A 266 -10.37 6.99 -4.73
N GLN A 267 -10.48 5.77 -5.28
CA GLN A 267 -11.13 5.57 -6.56
C GLN A 267 -12.61 6.00 -6.55
N ARG A 268 -13.32 5.72 -5.46
CA ARG A 268 -14.72 6.13 -5.30
C ARG A 268 -14.83 7.65 -5.28
N GLU A 269 -13.87 8.34 -4.68
CA GLU A 269 -13.86 9.80 -4.62
C GLU A 269 -13.61 10.43 -5.98
N TRP A 270 -12.63 9.93 -6.74
CA TRP A 270 -12.40 10.37 -8.12
C TRP A 270 -13.66 10.19 -8.97
N THR A 271 -14.30 9.02 -8.90
CA THR A 271 -15.55 8.75 -9.62
C THR A 271 -16.66 9.72 -9.20
N ARG A 272 -16.95 9.83 -7.90
CA ARG A 272 -17.98 10.74 -7.39
C ARG A 272 -17.72 12.19 -7.75
N ALA A 273 -16.46 12.65 -7.72
CA ALA A 273 -16.10 14.01 -8.10
C ALA A 273 -16.33 14.27 -9.59
N ALA A 274 -16.06 13.30 -10.46
CA ALA A 274 -16.34 13.42 -11.89
C ALA A 274 -17.86 13.38 -12.19
N GLU A 275 -18.58 12.44 -11.57
CA GLU A 275 -20.04 12.33 -11.68
C GLU A 275 -20.75 13.60 -11.20
N ARG A 276 -20.25 14.21 -10.12
CA ARG A 276 -20.74 15.51 -9.62
C ARG A 276 -20.57 16.63 -10.65
N ALA A 277 -19.40 16.72 -11.27
CA ALA A 277 -19.13 17.78 -12.23
C ALA A 277 -19.96 17.62 -13.52
N LEU A 278 -20.30 16.39 -13.91
CA LEU A 278 -21.06 16.10 -15.12
C LEU A 278 -22.56 15.89 -14.90
N GLY A 279 -23.02 15.81 -13.65
CA GLY A 279 -24.43 15.63 -13.31
C GLY A 279 -25.05 14.29 -13.73
N ARG A 280 -24.23 13.26 -13.94
CA ARG A 280 -24.66 11.91 -14.37
C ARG A 280 -23.73 10.82 -13.84
N SER A 281 -24.20 9.58 -13.83
CA SER A 281 -23.32 8.44 -13.55
C SER A 281 -22.33 8.22 -14.68
N LEU A 282 -21.12 7.78 -14.32
CA LEU A 282 -20.01 7.56 -15.23
C LEU A 282 -19.50 6.13 -15.14
N SER A 283 -19.16 5.56 -16.29
CA SER A 283 -18.39 4.34 -16.32
C SER A 283 -16.93 4.60 -15.89
N PRO A 284 -16.18 3.58 -15.42
CA PRO A 284 -14.78 3.77 -15.06
C PRO A 284 -13.93 4.36 -16.20
N GLY A 285 -14.16 3.95 -17.44
CA GLY A 285 -13.53 4.53 -18.62
C GLY A 285 -13.85 6.02 -18.79
N GLU A 286 -15.12 6.41 -18.67
CA GLU A 286 -15.53 7.81 -18.75
C GLU A 286 -14.90 8.68 -17.66
N VAL A 287 -14.75 8.14 -16.44
CA VAL A 287 -14.04 8.83 -15.34
C VAL A 287 -12.58 9.05 -15.73
N SER A 288 -11.90 8.04 -16.28
CA SER A 288 -10.53 8.17 -16.77
C SER A 288 -10.42 9.24 -17.86
N ASP A 289 -11.30 9.20 -18.86
CA ASP A 289 -11.28 10.16 -19.97
C ASP A 289 -11.51 11.60 -19.49
N TYR A 290 -12.44 11.79 -18.54
CA TYR A 290 -12.70 13.08 -17.92
C TYR A 290 -11.44 13.67 -17.26
N TYR A 291 -10.74 12.91 -16.40
CA TYR A 291 -9.55 13.41 -15.73
C TYR A 291 -8.36 13.60 -16.68
N PHE A 292 -8.23 12.75 -17.69
CA PHE A 292 -7.23 12.94 -18.74
C PHE A 292 -7.44 14.26 -19.49
N ALA A 293 -8.68 14.54 -19.92
CA ALA A 293 -9.04 15.77 -20.61
C ALA A 293 -8.75 17.01 -19.75
N GLN A 294 -9.15 16.99 -18.47
CA GLN A 294 -8.84 18.08 -17.54
C GLN A 294 -7.35 18.32 -17.36
N ALA A 295 -6.56 17.24 -17.25
CA ALA A 295 -5.12 17.36 -17.11
C ALA A 295 -4.50 18.06 -18.33
N VAL A 296 -4.91 17.66 -19.53
CA VAL A 296 -4.47 18.29 -20.79
C VAL A 296 -4.87 19.76 -20.84
N GLU A 297 -6.09 20.10 -20.42
CA GLU A 297 -6.55 21.48 -20.34
C GLU A 297 -5.71 22.31 -19.35
N ARG A 298 -5.45 21.80 -18.15
CA ARG A 298 -4.57 22.45 -17.15
C ARG A 298 -3.15 22.67 -17.69
N ILE A 299 -2.58 21.69 -18.40
CA ILE A 299 -1.27 21.82 -19.05
C ILE A 299 -1.29 22.93 -20.10
N ARG A 300 -2.34 22.99 -20.94
CA ARG A 300 -2.49 24.04 -21.96
C ARG A 300 -2.68 25.42 -21.33
N GLY A 301 -3.37 25.51 -20.19
CA GLY A 301 -3.57 26.75 -19.44
C GLY A 301 -2.33 27.24 -18.71
N ASN A 302 -1.40 26.35 -18.33
CA ASN A 302 -0.14 26.71 -17.65
C ASN A 302 1.05 25.84 -18.12
N PRO A 303 1.52 26.03 -19.37
CA PRO A 303 2.61 25.22 -19.91
C PRO A 303 3.94 25.46 -19.18
N GLY A 304 4.19 26.69 -18.69
CA GLY A 304 5.38 27.02 -17.92
C GLY A 304 5.45 26.28 -16.58
N GLY A 305 4.33 26.21 -15.86
CA GLY A 305 4.20 25.42 -14.63
C GLY A 305 4.42 23.92 -14.90
N TRP A 306 3.85 23.39 -15.98
CA TRP A 306 4.04 22.00 -16.37
C TRP A 306 5.50 21.68 -16.75
N VAL A 307 6.19 22.56 -17.50
CA VAL A 307 7.62 22.37 -17.82
C VAL A 307 8.48 22.39 -16.55
N LYS A 308 8.18 23.29 -15.60
CA LYS A 308 8.84 23.32 -14.29
C LYS A 308 8.61 22.03 -13.50
N LEU A 309 7.36 21.52 -13.50
CA LEU A 309 7.02 20.24 -12.90
C LEU A 309 7.79 19.08 -13.56
N LEU A 310 7.84 19.04 -14.89
CA LEU A 310 8.55 18.01 -15.63
C LEU A 310 10.05 18.02 -15.28
N GLY A 311 10.68 19.19 -15.22
CA GLY A 311 12.06 19.35 -14.76
C GLY A 311 12.26 18.83 -13.33
N ARG A 312 11.33 19.13 -12.42
CA ARG A 312 11.33 18.57 -11.06
C ARG A 312 11.22 17.04 -11.08
N LYS A 313 10.33 16.46 -11.89
CA LYS A 313 10.15 15.01 -12.02
C LYS A 313 11.39 14.31 -12.59
N VAL A 314 12.12 14.96 -13.52
CA VAL A 314 13.41 14.46 -13.99
C VAL A 314 14.42 14.39 -12.84
N LEU A 315 14.57 15.48 -12.08
CA LEU A 315 15.46 15.51 -10.92
C LEU A 315 15.06 14.49 -9.84
N MET A 316 13.76 14.36 -9.59
CA MET A 316 13.24 13.34 -8.68
C MET A 316 13.66 11.95 -9.18
N THR A 317 13.35 11.61 -10.43
CA THR A 317 13.60 10.30 -11.05
C THR A 317 15.08 9.88 -10.99
N LEU A 318 15.99 10.82 -11.19
CA LEU A 318 17.43 10.57 -11.13
C LEU A 318 18.01 10.70 -9.71
N GLY A 319 17.34 11.42 -8.82
CA GLY A 319 17.78 11.69 -7.46
C GLY A 319 17.84 10.44 -6.60
N ALA A 320 18.77 10.40 -5.64
CA ALA A 320 18.90 9.24 -4.75
C ALA A 320 17.82 9.08 -3.70
N THR A 321 16.97 10.10 -3.52
CA THR A 321 15.85 9.99 -2.61
C THR A 321 14.86 8.95 -3.13
N GLU A 322 14.49 8.02 -2.26
CA GLU A 322 13.37 7.11 -2.50
C GLU A 322 12.08 7.83 -2.12
N TRP A 323 11.24 8.11 -3.11
CA TRP A 323 10.02 8.88 -2.90
C TRP A 323 8.91 7.95 -2.41
N MET A 324 8.34 8.31 -1.26
CA MET A 324 7.26 7.62 -0.60
C MET A 324 6.03 7.48 -1.51
N ASP A 325 5.37 6.33 -1.39
CA ASP A 325 3.99 6.10 -1.85
C ASP A 325 3.06 6.16 -0.63
N ALA A 326 2.60 5.02 -0.09
CA ALA A 326 1.89 4.96 1.19
C ALA A 326 2.79 4.64 2.39
N GLU A 327 3.89 3.93 2.15
CA GLU A 327 4.85 3.53 3.17
C GLU A 327 6.19 4.22 2.88
N ASP A 328 6.74 4.90 3.89
CA ASP A 328 7.96 5.70 3.74
C ASP A 328 9.19 4.86 4.05
N TYR A 329 10.03 4.64 3.03
CA TYR A 329 11.29 3.93 3.14
C TYR A 329 12.19 4.43 4.28
N TYR A 330 12.20 5.74 4.56
CA TYR A 330 13.08 6.31 5.57
C TYR A 330 12.61 6.03 7.01
N VAL A 331 11.31 5.78 7.22
CA VAL A 331 10.80 5.29 8.52
C VAL A 331 11.36 3.88 8.80
N TYR A 332 11.45 3.04 7.77
CA TYR A 332 11.99 1.67 7.89
C TYR A 332 13.50 1.68 8.16
N ILE A 333 14.26 2.59 7.54
CA ILE A 333 15.70 2.73 7.79
C ILE A 333 16.00 3.09 9.25
N GLU A 334 15.16 3.90 9.89
CA GLU A 334 15.34 4.25 11.30
C GLU A 334 15.26 3.01 12.21
N HIS A 335 14.56 1.96 11.78
CA HIS A 335 14.34 0.75 12.58
C HIS A 335 15.16 -0.47 12.13
N SER A 336 15.90 -0.39 11.01
CA SER A 336 16.79 -1.46 10.55
C SER A 336 18.23 -0.98 10.39
N SER A 337 19.12 -1.53 11.23
CA SER A 337 20.57 -1.27 11.14
C SER A 337 21.16 -1.74 9.80
N VAL A 338 20.63 -2.81 9.22
CA VAL A 338 21.07 -3.35 7.93
C VAL A 338 20.72 -2.36 6.83
N LEU A 339 19.46 -1.92 6.76
CA LEU A 339 19.03 -0.93 5.77
C LEU A 339 19.83 0.37 5.93
N ARG A 340 19.97 0.86 7.16
CA ARG A 340 20.70 2.10 7.47
C ARG A 340 22.16 2.08 7.06
N TRP A 341 22.83 0.94 7.21
CA TRP A 341 24.23 0.80 6.80
C TRP A 341 24.35 0.71 5.27
N LEU A 342 23.52 -0.13 4.64
CA LEU A 342 23.53 -0.32 3.19
C LEU A 342 23.16 0.96 2.43
N ASP A 343 22.21 1.73 2.94
CA ASP A 343 21.68 2.94 2.31
C ASP A 343 22.77 4.00 2.07
N ARG A 344 23.85 3.97 2.86
CA ARG A 344 25.02 4.87 2.68
C ARG A 344 25.77 4.63 1.36
N PHE A 345 25.72 3.41 0.83
CA PHE A 345 26.57 2.99 -0.29
C PHE A 345 25.76 2.56 -1.52
N PHE A 346 24.58 1.99 -1.31
CA PHE A 346 23.79 1.33 -2.35
C PHE A 346 22.49 2.11 -2.60
N HIS A 347 22.62 3.33 -3.13
CA HIS A 347 21.48 4.17 -3.49
C HIS A 347 21.60 4.69 -4.93
N PHE A 348 20.50 5.22 -5.47
CA PHE A 348 20.42 5.69 -6.86
C PHE A 348 21.52 6.69 -7.24
N GLY A 349 21.89 7.57 -6.30
CA GLY A 349 22.95 8.58 -6.47
C GLY A 349 24.36 8.03 -6.64
N VAL A 350 24.60 6.76 -6.29
CA VAL A 350 25.85 6.04 -6.59
C VAL A 350 25.66 5.18 -7.84
N LEU A 351 24.49 4.54 -7.96
CA LEU A 351 24.19 3.60 -9.03
C LEU A 351 24.19 4.25 -10.42
N VAL A 352 23.55 5.42 -10.58
CA VAL A 352 23.42 6.11 -11.87
C VAL A 352 24.78 6.55 -12.43
N PRO A 353 25.67 7.22 -11.68
CA PRO A 353 27.01 7.54 -12.15
C PRO A 353 27.81 6.32 -12.59
N LEU A 354 27.77 5.23 -11.82
CA LEU A 354 28.42 3.97 -12.19
C LEU A 354 27.81 3.37 -13.46
N ALA A 355 26.49 3.41 -13.59
CA ALA A 355 25.79 2.93 -14.77
C ALA A 355 26.22 3.70 -16.03
N VAL A 356 26.35 5.03 -15.94
CA VAL A 356 26.83 5.84 -17.07
C VAL A 356 28.26 5.45 -17.48
N LEU A 357 29.18 5.26 -16.53
CA LEU A 357 30.51 4.73 -16.86
C LEU A 357 30.42 3.38 -17.60
N GLY A 358 29.54 2.48 -17.13
CA GLY A 358 29.28 1.21 -17.80
C GLY A 358 28.70 1.36 -19.21
N ILE A 359 27.80 2.31 -19.44
CA ILE A 359 27.25 2.62 -20.77
C ILE A 359 28.38 3.04 -21.71
N PHE A 360 29.27 3.95 -21.29
CA PHE A 360 30.44 4.35 -22.09
C PHE A 360 31.39 3.18 -22.35
N SER A 361 31.65 2.32 -21.35
CA SER A 361 32.50 1.14 -21.48
C SER A 361 31.92 0.07 -22.41
N THR A 362 30.60 0.08 -22.61
CA THR A 362 29.88 -0.89 -23.45
C THR A 362 29.37 -0.29 -24.76
N ALA A 363 29.67 0.98 -25.05
CA ALA A 363 29.19 1.70 -26.24
C ALA A 363 29.60 1.03 -27.56
N HIS A 364 30.77 0.39 -27.61
CA HIS A 364 31.22 -0.41 -28.76
C HIS A 364 30.28 -1.59 -29.09
N ARG A 365 29.46 -2.03 -28.12
CA ARG A 365 28.45 -3.09 -28.24
C ARG A 365 27.03 -2.54 -28.29
N ALA A 366 26.84 -1.23 -28.56
CA ALA A 366 25.51 -0.61 -28.55
C ALA A 366 24.48 -1.36 -29.43
N ARG A 367 24.91 -1.92 -30.57
CA ARG A 367 24.04 -2.73 -31.45
C ARG A 367 23.58 -4.06 -30.85
N GLU A 368 24.23 -4.54 -29.79
CA GLU A 368 23.82 -5.73 -29.04
C GLU A 368 22.99 -5.35 -27.82
N VAL A 369 23.37 -4.29 -27.10
CA VAL A 369 22.76 -3.92 -25.81
C VAL A 369 21.66 -2.86 -25.92
N TRP A 370 21.30 -2.41 -27.13
CA TRP A 370 20.25 -1.41 -27.33
C TRP A 370 18.92 -1.69 -26.61
N PRO A 371 18.44 -2.95 -26.43
CA PRO A 371 17.19 -3.18 -25.71
C PRO A 371 17.28 -2.72 -24.25
N LEU A 372 18.47 -2.84 -23.64
CA LEU A 372 18.73 -2.36 -22.29
C LEU A 372 18.64 -0.82 -22.22
N TYR A 373 19.18 -0.11 -23.23
CA TYR A 373 19.05 1.35 -23.30
C TYR A 373 17.59 1.78 -23.45
N LEU A 374 16.87 1.18 -24.41
CA LEU A 374 15.46 1.52 -24.61
C LEU A 374 14.61 1.18 -23.39
N TRP A 375 14.94 0.12 -22.65
CA TRP A 375 14.23 -0.19 -21.41
C TRP A 375 14.45 0.88 -20.35
N GLY A 376 15.69 1.31 -20.12
CA GLY A 376 16.00 2.40 -19.19
C GLY A 376 15.27 3.69 -19.58
N LEU A 377 15.29 4.04 -20.86
CA LEU A 377 14.58 5.23 -21.36
C LEU A 377 13.06 5.10 -21.25
N ALA A 378 12.48 3.96 -21.63
CA ALA A 378 11.04 3.73 -21.56
C ALA A 378 10.52 3.74 -20.11
N THR A 379 11.25 3.13 -19.18
CA THR A 379 10.89 3.12 -17.75
C THR A 379 11.10 4.48 -17.07
N ALA A 380 12.08 5.27 -17.52
CA ALA A 380 12.20 6.66 -17.09
C ALA A 380 11.07 7.54 -17.67
N ALA A 381 10.71 7.34 -18.94
CA ALA A 381 9.64 8.08 -19.59
C ALA A 381 8.27 7.81 -18.93
N THR A 382 8.00 6.57 -18.51
CA THR A 382 6.75 6.25 -17.80
C THR A 382 6.66 6.98 -16.46
N LEU A 383 7.75 7.03 -15.69
CA LEU A 383 7.82 7.82 -14.46
C LEU A 383 7.58 9.31 -14.69
N MET A 384 8.13 9.86 -15.78
CA MET A 384 7.96 11.26 -16.14
C MET A 384 6.55 11.57 -16.66
N ALA A 385 5.86 10.59 -17.25
CA ALA A 385 4.49 10.73 -17.73
C ALA A 385 3.44 10.66 -16.61
N PHE A 386 3.75 10.04 -15.47
CA PHE A 386 2.82 9.80 -14.35
C PHE A 386 3.41 10.26 -13.00
N VAL A 387 2.85 9.82 -11.88
CA VAL A 387 3.37 10.14 -10.54
C VAL A 387 4.72 9.47 -10.29
N VAL A 388 5.66 10.19 -9.66
CA VAL A 388 7.00 9.68 -9.35
C VAL A 388 7.03 9.04 -7.96
N PHE A 389 7.20 7.72 -7.92
CA PHE A 389 7.40 6.94 -6.68
C PHE A 389 8.65 6.05 -6.77
N GLY A 390 9.25 5.74 -5.62
CA GLY A 390 10.38 4.81 -5.52
C GLY A 390 10.05 3.44 -6.14
N ARG A 391 8.87 2.89 -5.82
CA ARG A 391 8.39 1.60 -6.36
C ARG A 391 8.25 1.57 -7.89
N TYR A 392 8.03 2.71 -8.54
CA TYR A 392 7.90 2.77 -10.00
C TYR A 392 9.25 2.91 -10.73
N ARG A 393 10.33 3.22 -10.00
CA ARG A 393 11.72 3.14 -10.52
C ARG A 393 12.24 1.72 -10.59
N PHE A 394 11.63 0.81 -9.85
CA PHE A 394 12.10 -0.54 -9.68
C PHE A 394 12.32 -1.34 -10.96
N PRO A 395 11.48 -1.24 -12.01
CA PRO A 395 11.73 -1.93 -13.28
C PRO A 395 13.03 -1.51 -13.97
N MET A 396 13.52 -0.30 -13.72
CA MET A 396 14.76 0.21 -14.30
C MET A 396 16.01 -0.37 -13.60
N ILE A 397 15.88 -0.78 -12.34
CA ILE A 397 16.98 -1.19 -11.46
C ILE A 397 17.83 -2.35 -12.04
N PRO A 398 17.26 -3.47 -12.54
CA PRO A 398 18.07 -4.57 -13.09
C PRO A 398 19.02 -4.15 -14.21
N VAL A 399 18.56 -3.24 -15.09
CA VAL A 399 19.35 -2.72 -16.19
C VAL A 399 20.41 -1.75 -15.70
N LEU A 400 20.05 -0.81 -14.83
CA LEU A 400 21.01 0.12 -14.23
C LEU A 400 22.10 -0.61 -13.44
N ILE A 401 21.73 -1.63 -12.65
CA ILE A 401 22.69 -2.47 -11.93
C ILE A 401 23.62 -3.22 -12.89
N GLY A 402 23.09 -3.73 -14.01
CA GLY A 402 23.92 -4.36 -15.05
C GLY A 402 24.99 -3.42 -15.60
N PHE A 403 24.61 -2.18 -15.94
CA PHE A 403 25.57 -1.17 -16.37
C PHE A 403 26.49 -0.69 -15.24
N ALA A 404 25.97 -0.51 -14.02
CA ALA A 404 26.78 -0.10 -12.88
C ALA A 404 27.85 -1.13 -12.52
N ALA A 405 27.54 -2.42 -12.66
CA ALA A 405 28.51 -3.50 -12.53
C ALA A 405 29.63 -3.38 -13.58
N ALA A 406 29.29 -3.08 -14.84
CA ALA A 406 30.28 -2.84 -15.89
C ALA A 406 31.13 -1.58 -15.62
N GLY A 407 30.52 -0.50 -15.12
CA GLY A 407 31.23 0.72 -14.71
C GLY A 407 32.18 0.48 -13.55
N LEU A 408 31.74 -0.22 -12.51
CA LEU A 408 32.56 -0.58 -11.36
C LEU A 408 33.74 -1.46 -11.76
N LEU A 409 33.54 -2.45 -12.63
CA LEU A 409 34.63 -3.27 -13.16
C LEU A 409 35.63 -2.47 -13.99
N THR A 410 35.18 -1.42 -14.67
CA THR A 410 36.05 -0.49 -15.41
C THR A 410 36.95 0.30 -14.45
N ILE A 411 36.43 0.72 -13.30
CA ILE A 411 37.18 1.43 -12.26
C ILE A 411 38.18 0.50 -11.57
N LEU A 412 37.74 -0.71 -11.19
CA LEU A 412 38.55 -1.64 -10.40
C LEU A 412 39.67 -2.33 -11.21
N ASN A 413 39.55 -2.43 -12.53
CA ASN A 413 40.55 -3.11 -13.38
C ASN A 413 41.01 -2.25 -14.57
N PRO A 414 41.78 -1.17 -14.34
CA PRO A 414 42.22 -0.27 -15.42
C PRO A 414 43.30 -0.88 -16.35
N GLY A 415 44.02 -1.91 -15.90
CA GLY A 415 45.16 -2.52 -16.60
C GLY A 415 44.80 -3.51 -17.73
N ARG A 416 45.71 -3.71 -18.70
CA ARG A 416 45.51 -4.60 -19.87
C ARG A 416 45.49 -6.10 -19.57
N ARG A 417 46.07 -6.55 -18.45
CA ARG A 417 46.40 -7.96 -18.19
C ARG A 417 45.22 -8.84 -17.75
N ASN A 418 44.06 -8.25 -17.41
CA ASN A 418 42.90 -8.97 -16.90
C ASN A 418 41.57 -8.42 -17.46
N ARG A 419 41.61 -7.90 -18.71
CA ARG A 419 40.49 -7.21 -19.35
C ARG A 419 39.38 -8.16 -19.76
N ASP A 420 38.17 -7.79 -19.38
CA ASP A 420 36.96 -8.44 -19.83
C ASP A 420 36.63 -7.94 -21.26
N PRO A 421 36.63 -8.80 -22.29
CA PRO A 421 36.40 -8.36 -23.67
C PRO A 421 34.99 -7.77 -23.87
N ALA A 422 34.04 -8.08 -22.99
CA ALA A 422 32.71 -7.51 -23.03
C ALA A 422 32.61 -6.08 -22.45
N ILE A 423 33.62 -5.65 -21.68
CA ILE A 423 33.70 -4.36 -21.01
C ILE A 423 35.03 -3.71 -21.38
N ALA A 424 35.00 -2.87 -22.41
CA ALA A 424 36.19 -2.17 -22.87
C ALA A 424 36.39 -0.90 -22.03
N THR A 425 37.64 -0.55 -21.73
CA THR A 425 37.91 0.81 -21.28
C THR A 425 37.51 1.77 -22.41
N PRO A 426 36.76 2.86 -22.12
CA PRO A 426 36.42 3.85 -23.14
C PRO A 426 37.66 4.32 -23.90
N SER A 427 37.49 4.68 -25.18
CA SER A 427 38.57 5.18 -26.02
C SER A 427 39.23 6.41 -25.37
N ARG A 428 40.50 6.71 -25.69
CA ARG A 428 41.19 7.90 -25.13
C ARG A 428 40.37 9.18 -25.32
N ALA A 429 39.63 9.29 -26.43
CA ALA A 429 38.73 10.41 -26.72
C ALA A 429 37.44 10.42 -25.88
N MET A 430 36.89 9.25 -25.52
CA MET A 430 35.62 9.15 -24.78
C MET A 430 35.79 9.15 -23.25
N ARG A 431 36.99 8.88 -22.72
CA ARG A 431 37.24 8.85 -21.27
C ARG A 431 36.91 10.17 -20.56
N PRO A 432 37.36 11.35 -21.04
CA PRO A 432 37.02 12.61 -20.40
C PRO A 432 35.50 12.82 -20.36
N ALA A 433 34.81 12.55 -21.47
CA ALA A 433 33.36 12.66 -21.56
C ALA A 433 32.64 11.72 -20.57
N ALA A 434 33.10 10.46 -20.46
CA ALA A 434 32.54 9.49 -19.51
C ALA A 434 32.72 9.95 -18.06
N CYS A 435 33.90 10.44 -17.69
CA CYS A 435 34.18 10.96 -16.36
C CYS A 435 33.36 12.22 -16.05
N VAL A 436 33.30 13.18 -16.97
CA VAL A 436 32.49 14.39 -16.81
C VAL A 436 31.02 14.06 -16.65
N ALA A 437 30.48 13.16 -17.49
CA ALA A 437 29.09 12.74 -17.39
C ALA A 437 28.79 12.04 -16.05
N ALA A 438 29.69 11.16 -15.59
CA ALA A 438 29.54 10.48 -14.31
C ALA A 438 29.61 11.45 -13.12
N ILE A 439 30.55 12.41 -13.13
CA ILE A 439 30.67 13.42 -12.07
C ILE A 439 29.45 14.35 -12.08
N ALA A 440 29.02 14.82 -13.25
CA ALA A 440 27.85 15.68 -13.38
C ALA A 440 26.58 14.98 -12.85
N LEU A 441 26.37 13.71 -13.21
CA LEU A 441 25.26 12.93 -12.67
C LEU A 441 25.43 12.63 -11.18
N ALA A 442 26.65 12.39 -10.69
CA ALA A 442 26.87 12.24 -9.26
C ALA A 442 26.48 13.52 -8.51
N LEU A 443 26.79 14.70 -9.04
CA LEU A 443 26.32 15.95 -8.45
C LEU A 443 24.78 16.03 -8.53
N VAL A 444 24.19 15.94 -9.72
CA VAL A 444 22.74 16.07 -9.94
C VAL A 444 21.92 15.08 -9.10
N CYS A 445 22.29 13.80 -9.11
CA CYS A 445 21.59 12.76 -8.35
C CYS A 445 21.74 12.93 -6.83
N ASN A 446 22.73 13.71 -6.37
CA ASN A 446 23.02 13.95 -4.96
C ASN A 446 22.68 15.36 -4.46
N VAL A 447 22.20 16.26 -5.33
CA VAL A 447 21.67 17.57 -4.90
C VAL A 447 20.45 17.38 -4.00
N GLY A 448 20.41 18.09 -2.86
CA GLY A 448 19.25 18.13 -1.97
C GLY A 448 19.04 16.89 -1.09
N GLN A 449 19.95 15.91 -1.13
CA GLN A 449 19.77 14.65 -0.38
C GLN A 449 19.66 14.82 1.13
N ALA A 450 20.40 15.76 1.73
CA ALA A 450 20.35 16.00 3.17
C ALA A 450 18.95 16.39 3.67
N ILE A 451 18.13 17.03 2.81
CA ILE A 451 16.77 17.45 3.14
C ILE A 451 15.77 16.30 2.94
N HIS A 452 16.03 15.42 1.98
CA HIS A 452 15.03 14.48 1.47
C HIS A 452 15.27 13.02 1.88
N ARG A 453 16.44 12.65 2.42
CA ARG A 453 16.74 11.28 2.89
C ARG A 453 16.44 11.11 4.38
N GLN A 454 15.23 11.49 4.76
CA GLN A 454 14.70 11.42 6.12
C GLN A 454 13.20 11.15 6.04
N PRO A 455 12.56 10.61 7.10
CA PRO A 455 11.13 10.37 7.10
C PRO A 455 10.35 11.64 6.73
N SER A 456 9.45 11.53 5.76
CA SER A 456 8.53 12.60 5.42
C SER A 456 7.48 12.78 6.51
N ALA A 457 6.85 13.96 6.58
CA ALA A 457 5.76 14.21 7.52
C ALA A 457 4.60 13.21 7.33
N ILE A 458 4.22 12.92 6.09
CA ILE A 458 3.18 11.93 5.76
C ILE A 458 3.62 10.53 6.19
N GLY A 459 4.89 10.16 5.95
CA GLY A 459 5.48 8.90 6.40
C GLY A 459 5.39 8.69 7.91
N LEU A 460 5.78 9.70 8.67
CA LEU A 460 5.68 9.71 10.13
C LEU A 460 4.24 9.68 10.61
N ALA A 461 3.34 10.43 9.96
CA ALA A 461 1.93 10.46 10.32
C ALA A 461 1.24 9.11 10.05
N ASN A 462 1.55 8.46 8.93
CA ASN A 462 1.08 7.10 8.64
C ASN A 462 1.63 6.10 9.67
N HIS A 463 2.89 6.24 10.08
CA HIS A 463 3.48 5.37 11.10
C HIS A 463 2.84 5.58 12.46
N ALA A 464 2.56 6.83 12.83
CA ALA A 464 1.83 7.18 14.05
C ALA A 464 0.44 6.52 14.08
N SER A 465 -0.32 6.59 12.97
CA SER A 465 -1.61 5.92 12.85
C SER A 465 -1.52 4.40 13.00
N ALA A 466 -0.50 3.76 12.39
CA ALA A 466 -0.27 2.32 12.54
C ALA A 466 0.15 1.92 13.97
N LEU A 467 0.96 2.74 14.63
CA LEU A 467 1.33 2.54 16.04
C LEU A 467 0.11 2.67 16.97
N ALA A 468 -0.78 3.62 16.69
CA ALA A 468 -2.02 3.79 17.45
C ALA A 468 -2.95 2.57 17.28
N ALA A 469 -3.11 2.07 16.06
CA ALA A 469 -3.90 0.88 15.77
C ALA A 469 -3.35 -0.40 16.42
N THR A 470 -2.03 -0.45 16.68
CA THR A 470 -1.36 -1.58 17.33
C THR A 470 -1.19 -1.41 18.85
N GLY A 471 -1.86 -0.42 19.45
CA GLY A 471 -1.88 -0.24 20.91
C GLY A 471 -0.61 0.40 21.49
N ARG A 472 0.14 1.17 20.69
CA ARG A 472 1.37 1.88 21.10
C ARG A 472 1.19 3.40 21.11
N PRO A 473 0.29 3.95 21.95
CA PRO A 473 -0.15 5.35 21.87
C PRO A 473 0.97 6.37 22.17
N ILE A 474 1.93 6.02 23.03
CA ILE A 474 3.05 6.91 23.38
C ILE A 474 3.96 7.14 22.16
N GLU A 475 4.27 6.08 21.43
CA GLU A 475 5.12 6.15 20.24
C GLU A 475 4.37 6.78 19.07
N ALA A 476 3.08 6.47 18.93
CA ALA A 476 2.20 7.14 17.97
C ALA A 476 2.22 8.66 18.15
N LEU A 477 2.02 9.15 19.39
CA LEU A 477 2.04 10.59 19.67
C LEU A 477 3.40 11.22 19.35
N ARG A 478 4.51 10.52 19.66
CA ARG A 478 5.86 10.99 19.35
C ARG A 478 6.06 11.17 17.84
N ASP A 479 5.65 10.19 17.04
CA ASP A 479 5.82 10.27 15.58
C ASP A 479 4.88 11.28 14.94
N ALA A 480 3.66 11.47 15.45
CA ALA A 480 2.78 12.54 15.00
C ALA A 480 3.32 13.94 15.34
N GLN A 481 3.95 14.11 16.51
CA GLN A 481 4.65 15.36 16.86
C GLN A 481 5.85 15.60 15.96
N ARG A 482 6.64 14.55 15.64
CA ARG A 482 7.73 14.65 14.67
C ARG A 482 7.21 15.02 13.29
N ALA A 483 6.07 14.47 12.85
CA ALA A 483 5.48 14.74 11.54
C ALA A 483 5.22 16.24 11.32
N VAL A 484 4.58 16.91 12.30
CA VAL A 484 4.29 18.35 12.21
C VAL A 484 5.52 19.25 12.35
N VAL A 485 6.59 18.76 12.98
CA VAL A 485 7.89 19.45 13.01
C VAL A 485 8.62 19.32 11.67
N THR A 486 8.56 18.13 11.04
CA THR A 486 9.17 17.85 9.74
C THR A 486 8.54 18.68 8.62
N ASP A 487 7.21 18.80 8.60
CA ASP A 487 6.49 19.69 7.68
C ASP A 487 5.33 20.39 8.41
N PRO A 488 5.56 21.61 8.94
CA PRO A 488 4.51 22.39 9.58
C PRO A 488 3.35 22.76 8.66
N SER A 489 3.51 22.62 7.33
CA SER A 489 2.47 22.90 6.34
C SER A 489 1.60 21.68 5.99
N SER A 490 1.89 20.52 6.57
CA SER A 490 1.12 19.29 6.32
C SER A 490 -0.15 19.23 7.16
N ALA A 491 -1.29 19.57 6.55
CA ALA A 491 -2.59 19.48 7.22
C ALA A 491 -2.95 18.04 7.66
N ASP A 492 -2.55 17.01 6.90
CA ASP A 492 -2.73 15.60 7.29
C ASP A 492 -1.95 15.24 8.56
N ALA A 493 -0.71 15.72 8.71
CA ALA A 493 0.08 15.50 9.93
C ALA A 493 -0.58 16.14 11.15
N TRP A 494 -1.13 17.35 11.01
CA TRP A 494 -1.88 18.03 12.05
C TRP A 494 -3.19 17.32 12.41
N LEU A 495 -3.91 16.76 11.44
CA LEU A 495 -5.09 15.95 11.67
C LEU A 495 -4.78 14.70 12.50
N ILE A 496 -3.73 13.98 12.13
CA ILE A 496 -3.30 12.76 12.84
C ILE A 496 -2.85 13.12 14.25
N LEU A 497 -2.12 14.23 14.43
CA LEU A 497 -1.75 14.71 15.75
C LEU A 497 -2.98 15.05 16.62
N SER A 498 -3.98 15.73 16.04
CA SER A 498 -5.23 16.06 16.73
C SER A 498 -5.97 14.80 17.20
N ASP A 499 -6.16 13.79 16.34
CA ASP A 499 -6.82 12.53 16.73
C ASP A 499 -6.06 11.80 17.85
N LEU A 500 -4.73 11.74 17.78
CA LEU A 500 -3.93 11.07 18.80
C LEU A 500 -3.91 11.83 20.13
N GLN A 501 -3.87 13.16 20.11
CA GLN A 501 -3.99 13.98 21.31
C GLN A 501 -5.37 13.86 21.95
N ARG A 502 -6.43 13.81 21.13
CA ARG A 502 -7.81 13.58 21.56
C ARG A 502 -7.94 12.24 22.30
N ARG A 503 -7.45 11.15 21.69
CA ARG A 503 -7.42 9.81 22.32
C ARG A 503 -6.58 9.76 23.60
N ALA A 504 -5.56 10.63 23.71
CA ALA A 504 -4.75 10.78 24.92
C ALA A 504 -5.38 11.67 25.99
N GLY A 505 -6.62 12.17 25.81
CA GLY A 505 -7.32 13.05 26.73
C GLY A 505 -6.78 14.49 26.77
N LYS A 506 -5.97 14.88 25.79
CA LYS A 506 -5.36 16.23 25.70
C LYS A 506 -6.23 17.15 24.83
N SER A 507 -7.45 17.41 25.27
CA SER A 507 -8.48 18.08 24.46
C SER A 507 -8.05 19.45 23.92
N GLU A 508 -7.43 20.31 24.72
CA GLU A 508 -6.98 21.64 24.26
C GLU A 508 -5.92 21.55 23.16
N ALA A 509 -4.89 20.71 23.36
CA ALA A 509 -3.86 20.50 22.35
C ALA A 509 -4.43 19.89 21.05
N ALA A 510 -5.38 18.96 21.19
CA ALA A 510 -6.07 18.36 20.05
C ALA A 510 -6.89 19.38 19.26
N LEU A 511 -7.51 20.34 19.96
CA LEU A 511 -8.27 21.42 19.35
C LEU A 511 -7.35 22.36 18.58
N GLU A 512 -6.24 22.78 19.18
CA GLU A 512 -5.21 23.58 18.51
C GLU A 512 -4.69 22.89 17.24
N ALA A 513 -4.40 21.58 17.30
CA ALA A 513 -3.96 20.82 16.14
C ALA A 513 -5.03 20.75 15.03
N ALA A 514 -6.31 20.59 15.37
CA ALA A 514 -7.40 20.62 14.41
C ALA A 514 -7.57 22.00 13.76
N ASP A 515 -7.46 23.08 14.56
CA ASP A 515 -7.54 24.46 14.07
C ASP A 515 -6.36 24.80 13.15
N ARG A 516 -5.15 24.29 13.45
CA ARG A 516 -3.99 24.40 12.55
C ARG A 516 -4.23 23.67 11.24
N ALA A 517 -4.77 22.45 11.27
CA ALA A 517 -5.14 21.73 10.05
C ALA A 517 -6.18 22.51 9.21
N ALA A 518 -7.18 23.11 9.87
CA ALA A 518 -8.21 23.92 9.21
C ALA A 518 -7.64 25.20 8.58
N ALA A 519 -6.68 25.86 9.24
CA ALA A 519 -6.01 27.03 8.69
C ALA A 519 -5.15 26.71 7.45
N LEU A 520 -4.54 25.52 7.41
CA LEU A 520 -3.75 25.05 6.26
C LEU A 520 -4.63 24.56 5.09
N ALA A 521 -5.85 24.11 5.37
CA ALA A 521 -6.78 23.57 4.40
C ALA A 521 -8.21 24.14 4.61
N PRO A 522 -8.44 25.44 4.35
CA PRO A 522 -9.69 26.12 4.69
C PRO A 522 -10.92 25.66 3.89
N GLY A 523 -10.70 24.96 2.77
CA GLY A 523 -11.76 24.38 1.93
C GLY A 523 -12.10 22.91 2.24
N GLU A 524 -11.43 22.30 3.22
CA GLU A 524 -11.60 20.89 3.54
C GLU A 524 -12.51 20.69 4.77
N SER A 525 -13.42 19.72 4.70
CA SER A 525 -14.32 19.37 5.81
C SER A 525 -13.62 18.59 6.93
N ALA A 526 -12.55 17.85 6.61
CA ALA A 526 -11.91 16.91 7.53
C ALA A 526 -11.35 17.57 8.82
N PRO A 527 -10.69 18.74 8.78
CA PRO A 527 -10.29 19.47 9.98
C PRO A 527 -11.44 19.87 10.89
N LEU A 528 -12.57 20.30 10.31
CA LEU A 528 -13.75 20.68 11.07
C LEU A 528 -14.42 19.47 11.73
N ARG A 529 -14.41 18.31 11.07
CA ARG A 529 -14.83 17.05 11.71
C ARG A 529 -13.93 16.66 12.87
N ALA A 530 -12.61 16.75 12.70
CA ALA A 530 -11.67 16.46 13.77
C ALA A 530 -11.89 17.40 14.98
N ARG A 531 -12.06 18.70 14.70
CA ARG A 531 -12.45 19.71 15.69
C ARG A 531 -13.73 19.33 16.43
N ALA A 532 -14.79 18.95 15.70
CA ALA A 532 -16.06 18.54 16.28
C ALA A 532 -15.93 17.30 17.18
N ALA A 533 -15.13 16.31 16.78
CA ALA A 533 -14.85 15.12 17.59
C ALA A 533 -14.15 15.48 18.92
N VAL A 534 -13.19 16.41 18.90
CA VAL A 534 -12.53 16.90 20.12
C VAL A 534 -13.53 17.61 21.04
N LEU A 535 -14.41 18.45 20.47
CA LEU A 535 -15.43 19.19 21.22
C LEU A 535 -16.47 18.27 21.87
N ILE A 536 -16.84 17.18 21.19
CA ILE A 536 -17.70 16.13 21.74
C ILE A 536 -17.08 15.53 23.01
N ASP A 537 -15.80 15.17 22.96
CA ASP A 537 -15.08 14.56 24.09
C ASP A 537 -14.91 15.55 25.24
N ALA A 538 -14.83 16.85 24.93
CA ALA A 538 -14.84 17.94 25.91
C ALA A 538 -16.25 18.31 26.44
N GLY A 539 -17.32 17.64 25.98
CA GLY A 539 -18.71 17.92 26.38
C GLY A 539 -19.33 19.18 25.77
N ARG A 540 -18.64 19.84 24.84
CA ARG A 540 -19.07 21.08 24.17
C ARG A 540 -19.91 20.77 22.93
N LEU A 541 -21.10 20.21 23.15
CA LEU A 541 -21.94 19.65 22.06
C LEU A 541 -22.44 20.71 21.08
N ASP A 542 -22.79 21.91 21.53
CA ASP A 542 -23.25 23.00 20.64
C ASP A 542 -22.14 23.47 19.68
N ASP A 543 -20.91 23.59 20.19
CA ASP A 543 -19.74 23.93 19.36
C ASP A 543 -19.42 22.82 18.36
N ALA A 544 -19.60 21.55 18.76
CA ALA A 544 -19.42 20.41 17.86
C ALA A 544 -20.46 20.39 16.75
N GLU A 545 -21.72 20.71 17.07
CA GLU A 545 -22.81 20.83 16.09
C GLU A 545 -22.48 21.93 15.06
N SER A 546 -22.03 23.10 15.52
CA SER A 546 -21.60 24.20 14.66
C SER A 546 -20.46 23.78 13.74
N ALA A 547 -19.45 23.07 14.27
CA ALA A 547 -18.33 22.58 13.49
C ALA A 547 -18.75 21.56 12.41
N TYR A 548 -19.66 20.63 12.72
CA TYR A 548 -20.16 19.70 11.71
C TYR A 548 -21.03 20.38 10.64
N ARG A 549 -21.87 21.35 11.02
CA ARG A 549 -22.61 22.15 10.03
C ARG A 549 -21.67 22.88 9.09
N ARG A 550 -20.63 23.52 9.63
CA ARG A 550 -19.62 24.18 8.81
C ARG A 550 -18.87 23.19 7.91
N ALA A 551 -18.60 21.98 8.40
CA ALA A 551 -18.01 20.92 7.57
C ALA A 551 -18.93 20.54 6.39
N LEU A 552 -20.25 20.47 6.62
CA LEU A 552 -21.26 20.19 5.59
C LEU A 552 -21.54 21.39 4.67
N GLU A 553 -21.26 22.63 5.10
CA GLU A 553 -21.26 23.79 4.20
C GLU A 553 -20.09 23.74 3.21
N LEU A 554 -18.94 23.20 3.63
CA LEU A 554 -17.79 23.00 2.75
C LEU A 554 -17.98 21.77 1.85
N ASP A 555 -18.56 20.70 2.38
CA ASP A 555 -18.86 19.47 1.65
C ASP A 555 -20.17 18.84 2.13
N ASP A 556 -21.26 19.17 1.44
CA ASP A 556 -22.62 18.71 1.73
C ASP A 556 -22.79 17.18 1.63
N ARG A 557 -21.83 16.49 1.00
CA ARG A 557 -21.76 15.04 0.83
C ARG A 557 -20.73 14.35 1.73
N ASP A 558 -20.16 15.04 2.72
CA ASP A 558 -19.30 14.38 3.71
C ASP A 558 -20.16 13.50 4.65
N ALA A 559 -20.30 12.22 4.29
CA ALA A 559 -21.08 11.24 5.03
C ALA A 559 -20.61 11.13 6.50
N ARG A 560 -19.31 11.28 6.78
CA ARG A 560 -18.78 11.24 8.16
C ARG A 560 -19.15 12.48 8.94
N ALA A 561 -19.17 13.65 8.30
CA ALA A 561 -19.65 14.88 8.95
C ALA A 561 -21.15 14.76 9.24
N ARG A 562 -21.93 14.19 8.31
CA ARG A 562 -23.37 13.98 8.47
C ARG A 562 -23.69 13.00 9.60
N ALA A 563 -23.00 11.85 9.65
CA ALA A 563 -23.12 10.90 10.74
C ALA A 563 -22.67 11.50 12.08
N GLY A 564 -21.60 12.31 12.09
CA GLY A 564 -21.15 13.04 13.27
C GLY A 564 -22.19 14.04 13.78
N LEU A 565 -22.79 14.84 12.89
CA LEU A 565 -23.90 15.74 13.21
C LEU A 565 -25.08 14.97 13.80
N ALA A 566 -25.47 13.87 13.17
CA ALA A 566 -26.54 12.99 13.67
C ALA A 566 -26.26 12.49 15.09
N GLY A 567 -25.02 12.06 15.36
CA GLY A 567 -24.59 11.66 16.71
C GLY A 567 -24.68 12.79 17.74
N VAL A 568 -24.34 14.03 17.37
CA VAL A 568 -24.52 15.20 18.25
C VAL A 568 -26.00 15.49 18.51
N LEU A 569 -26.85 15.40 17.48
CA LEU A 569 -28.30 15.57 17.64
C LEU A 569 -28.90 14.51 18.57
N ALA A 570 -28.51 13.24 18.43
CA ALA A 570 -28.95 12.18 19.33
C ALA A 570 -28.56 12.48 20.79
N ARG A 571 -27.29 12.80 21.04
CA ARG A 571 -26.76 13.11 22.39
C ARG A 571 -27.36 14.37 23.05
N THR A 572 -28.00 15.22 22.26
CA THR A 572 -28.67 16.44 22.74
C THR A 572 -30.20 16.29 22.78
N GLY A 573 -30.71 15.05 22.74
CA GLY A 573 -32.14 14.73 22.87
C GLY A 573 -32.95 14.90 21.59
N ARG A 574 -32.30 15.14 20.44
CA ARG A 574 -32.91 15.32 19.11
C ARG A 574 -32.79 14.06 18.25
N ALA A 575 -32.92 12.89 18.87
CA ALA A 575 -32.74 11.58 18.23
C ALA A 575 -33.63 11.36 16.98
N ALA A 576 -34.88 11.81 17.00
CA ALA A 576 -35.77 11.69 15.84
C ALA A 576 -35.25 12.43 14.59
N GLY A 577 -34.60 13.60 14.79
CA GLY A 577 -33.98 14.35 13.70
C GLY A 577 -32.63 13.79 13.25
N ALA A 578 -32.01 12.90 14.04
CA ALA A 578 -30.73 12.27 13.72
C ALA A 578 -30.87 11.10 12.74
N LEU A 579 -31.96 10.33 12.80
CA LEU A 579 -32.18 9.15 11.93
C LEU A 579 -32.02 9.44 10.43
N PRO A 580 -32.67 10.44 9.82
CA PRO A 580 -32.53 10.68 8.37
C PRO A 580 -31.08 11.02 7.98
N LEU A 581 -30.35 11.72 8.84
CA LEU A 581 -28.94 12.05 8.62
C LEU A 581 -28.06 10.80 8.65
N PHE A 582 -28.30 9.87 9.60
CA PHE A 582 -27.62 8.58 9.62
C PHE A 582 -27.96 7.73 8.39
N GLU A 583 -29.23 7.66 7.99
CA GLU A 583 -29.66 6.91 6.81
C GLU A 583 -29.00 7.44 5.53
N GLU A 584 -28.92 8.77 5.36
CA GLU A 584 -28.21 9.40 4.26
C GLU A 584 -26.71 9.11 4.30
N ALA A 585 -26.07 9.25 5.48
CA ALA A 585 -24.66 8.95 5.65
C ALA A 585 -24.32 7.49 5.32
N LEU A 586 -25.15 6.54 5.77
CA LEU A 586 -24.97 5.10 5.55
C LEU A 586 -25.36 4.67 4.13
N ARG A 587 -26.18 5.45 3.42
CA ARG A 587 -26.43 5.27 1.98
C ARG A 587 -25.20 5.69 1.17
N ASP A 588 -24.55 6.79 1.56
CA ASP A 588 -23.35 7.30 0.91
C ASP A 588 -22.08 6.48 1.26
N GLU A 589 -21.95 6.03 2.50
CA GLU A 589 -20.83 5.20 2.99
C GLU A 589 -21.34 4.01 3.81
N PRO A 590 -21.75 2.91 3.15
CA PRO A 590 -22.32 1.73 3.83
C PRO A 590 -21.35 1.03 4.78
N GLU A 591 -20.05 1.11 4.52
CA GLU A 591 -18.98 0.51 5.32
C GLU A 591 -18.64 1.26 6.63
N MET A 592 -19.31 2.38 6.92
CA MET A 592 -19.03 3.18 8.12
C MET A 592 -19.56 2.48 9.39
N VAL A 593 -18.74 1.61 9.97
CA VAL A 593 -19.11 0.76 11.13
C VAL A 593 -19.52 1.61 12.34
N ASP A 594 -18.71 2.59 12.76
CA ASP A 594 -19.02 3.48 13.89
C ASP A 594 -20.33 4.26 13.68
N GLY A 595 -20.55 4.76 12.45
CA GLY A 595 -21.78 5.46 12.08
C GLY A 595 -23.01 4.55 12.20
N ARG A 596 -22.86 3.27 11.83
CA ARG A 596 -23.93 2.26 11.92
C ARG A 596 -24.21 1.84 13.37
N VAL A 597 -23.20 1.78 14.22
CA VAL A 597 -23.37 1.54 15.66
C VAL A 597 -24.11 2.72 16.29
N ASN A 598 -23.70 3.95 16.01
CA ASN A 598 -24.39 5.15 16.52
C ASN A 598 -25.84 5.26 16.01
N TYR A 599 -26.10 4.85 14.77
CA TYR A 599 -27.46 4.71 14.25
C TYR A 599 -28.28 3.69 15.06
N GLY A 600 -27.70 2.51 15.34
CA GLY A 600 -28.33 1.50 16.21
C GLY A 600 -28.61 2.01 17.63
N ASN A 601 -27.67 2.74 18.23
CA ASN A 601 -27.85 3.36 19.54
C ASN A 601 -29.01 4.37 19.52
N THR A 602 -29.08 5.19 18.48
CA THR A 602 -30.16 6.20 18.29
C THR A 602 -31.52 5.52 18.08
N LEU A 603 -31.59 4.42 17.34
CA LEU A 603 -32.81 3.62 17.19
C LEU A 603 -33.26 3.04 18.53
N LEU A 604 -32.33 2.58 19.36
CA LEU A 604 -32.61 2.05 20.68
C LEU A 604 -33.18 3.12 21.62
N GLU A 605 -32.62 4.34 21.60
CA GLU A 605 -33.16 5.50 22.34
C GLU A 605 -34.62 5.83 21.95
N LEU A 606 -35.00 5.56 20.71
CA LEU A 606 -36.35 5.75 20.18
C LEU A 606 -37.27 4.53 20.39
N GLY A 607 -36.80 3.49 21.10
CA GLY A 607 -37.54 2.25 21.34
C GLY A 607 -37.66 1.32 20.12
N ARG A 608 -36.93 1.59 19.03
CA ARG A 608 -36.91 0.76 17.81
C ARG A 608 -35.90 -0.36 17.93
N GLU A 609 -36.11 -1.24 18.90
CA GLU A 609 -35.13 -2.24 19.27
C GLU A 609 -34.77 -3.22 18.13
N GLU A 610 -35.72 -3.68 17.32
CA GLU A 610 -35.43 -4.68 16.26
C GLU A 610 -34.58 -4.08 15.15
N ASP A 611 -34.83 -2.80 14.82
CA ASP A 611 -34.02 -2.05 13.88
C ASP A 611 -32.60 -1.81 14.44
N ALA A 612 -32.48 -1.54 15.75
CA ALA A 612 -31.18 -1.42 16.41
C ALA A 612 -30.38 -2.72 16.34
N ALA A 613 -31.01 -3.87 16.64
CA ALA A 613 -30.38 -5.18 16.52
C ALA A 613 -29.94 -5.47 15.07
N ALA A 614 -30.77 -5.12 14.08
CA ALA A 614 -30.40 -5.24 12.67
C ALA A 614 -29.19 -4.35 12.30
N ALA A 615 -29.15 -3.12 12.82
CA ALA A 615 -28.01 -2.20 12.62
C ALA A 615 -26.71 -2.77 13.21
N TYR A 616 -26.73 -3.29 14.44
CA TYR A 616 -25.54 -3.91 15.05
C TYR A 616 -25.09 -5.17 14.30
N ARG A 617 -26.02 -6.03 13.87
CA ARG A 617 -25.67 -7.21 13.05
C ARG A 617 -25.04 -6.82 11.72
N ALA A 618 -25.56 -5.78 11.06
CA ALA A 618 -24.98 -5.25 9.83
C ALA A 618 -23.58 -4.62 10.06
N ALA A 619 -23.37 -3.97 11.22
CA ALA A 619 -22.05 -3.48 11.62
C ALA A 619 -21.06 -4.65 11.79
N LEU A 620 -21.48 -5.73 12.48
CA LEU A 620 -20.67 -6.94 12.70
C LEU A 620 -20.46 -7.78 11.43
N ALA A 621 -21.33 -7.67 10.43
CA ALA A 621 -21.10 -8.25 9.12
C ALA A 621 -19.96 -7.55 8.37
N THR A 622 -19.75 -6.26 8.64
CA THR A 622 -18.66 -5.44 8.05
C THR A 622 -17.36 -5.60 8.84
N ASP A 623 -17.42 -5.45 10.16
CA ASP A 623 -16.31 -5.71 11.07
C ASP A 623 -16.72 -6.69 12.17
N PRO A 624 -16.43 -7.99 12.01
CA PRO A 624 -16.73 -9.01 13.01
C PRO A 624 -16.02 -8.80 14.35
N LYS A 625 -14.97 -7.98 14.41
CA LYS A 625 -14.18 -7.74 15.63
C LYS A 625 -14.57 -6.45 16.35
N HIS A 626 -15.61 -5.76 15.89
CA HIS A 626 -16.04 -4.49 16.48
C HIS A 626 -16.60 -4.69 17.90
N GLU A 627 -15.82 -4.29 18.91
CA GLU A 627 -16.12 -4.52 20.33
C GLU A 627 -17.45 -3.90 20.75
N GLU A 628 -17.67 -2.61 20.45
CA GLU A 628 -18.87 -1.88 20.88
C GLU A 628 -20.15 -2.43 20.24
N ALA A 629 -20.10 -2.79 18.95
CA ALA A 629 -21.27 -3.31 18.24
C ALA A 629 -21.71 -4.65 18.83
N ARG A 630 -20.73 -5.49 19.18
CA ARG A 630 -20.94 -6.80 19.78
C ARG A 630 -21.47 -6.69 21.20
N LEU A 631 -20.91 -5.78 22.00
CA LEU A 631 -21.38 -5.52 23.36
C LEU A 631 -22.81 -4.94 23.35
N ASN A 632 -23.10 -3.96 22.49
CA ASN A 632 -24.44 -3.35 22.42
C ASN A 632 -25.49 -4.37 21.96
N LEU A 633 -25.15 -5.25 21.02
CA LEU A 633 -26.02 -6.37 20.63
C LEU A 633 -26.22 -7.36 21.80
N ALA A 634 -25.17 -7.72 22.53
CA ALA A 634 -25.28 -8.61 23.69
C ALA A 634 -26.19 -8.03 24.79
N ILE A 635 -26.03 -6.73 25.09
CA ILE A 635 -26.88 -6.01 26.06
C ILE A 635 -28.33 -6.04 25.60
N LEU A 636 -28.58 -5.75 24.32
CA LEU A 636 -29.92 -5.72 23.75
C LEU A 636 -30.61 -7.09 23.80
N GLU A 637 -29.93 -8.17 23.38
CA GLU A 637 -30.50 -9.52 23.44
C GLU A 637 -30.73 -9.97 24.89
N PHE A 638 -29.84 -9.60 25.83
CA PHE A 638 -30.07 -9.88 27.26
C PHE A 638 -31.33 -9.20 27.78
N ASN A 639 -31.53 -7.91 27.46
CA ASN A 639 -32.70 -7.14 27.87
C ASN A 639 -34.01 -7.68 27.25
N ARG A 640 -33.93 -8.27 26.06
CA ARG A 640 -35.05 -8.96 25.39
C ARG A 640 -35.39 -10.33 25.97
N GLY A 641 -34.65 -10.79 26.99
CA GLY A 641 -34.83 -12.12 27.56
C GLY A 641 -34.28 -13.23 26.67
N ARG A 642 -33.29 -12.93 25.82
CA ARG A 642 -32.55 -13.86 24.96
C ARG A 642 -31.11 -14.05 25.46
N PRO A 643 -30.91 -14.65 26.65
CA PRO A 643 -29.59 -14.75 27.28
C PRO A 643 -28.65 -15.73 26.58
N VAL A 644 -29.15 -16.68 25.78
CA VAL A 644 -28.31 -17.60 25.00
C VAL A 644 -27.58 -16.81 23.90
N GLU A 645 -28.33 -16.02 23.14
CA GLU A 645 -27.83 -15.16 22.07
C GLU A 645 -26.88 -14.09 22.61
N ALA A 646 -27.19 -13.52 23.78
CA ALA A 646 -26.29 -12.60 24.48
C ALA A 646 -24.95 -13.29 24.85
N LEU A 647 -24.99 -14.54 25.32
CA LEU A 647 -23.79 -15.31 25.65
C LEU A 647 -22.95 -15.61 24.39
N GLU A 648 -23.60 -15.95 23.27
CA GLU A 648 -22.91 -16.18 22.00
C GLU A 648 -22.14 -14.94 21.53
N GLN A 649 -22.75 -13.75 21.65
CA GLN A 649 -22.06 -12.49 21.33
C GLN A 649 -20.88 -12.24 22.27
N LEU A 650 -21.01 -12.51 23.56
CA LEU A 650 -19.91 -12.34 24.53
C LEU A 650 -18.79 -13.36 24.32
N ASP A 651 -19.12 -14.62 23.99
CA ASP A 651 -18.13 -15.64 23.64
C ASP A 651 -17.36 -15.25 22.37
N ALA A 652 -18.06 -14.72 21.36
CA ALA A 652 -17.42 -14.21 20.16
C ALA A 652 -16.55 -12.97 20.43
N LEU A 653 -16.94 -12.12 21.39
CA LEU A 653 -16.13 -10.96 21.80
C LEU A 653 -14.83 -11.43 22.44
N ALA A 654 -14.91 -12.38 23.38
CA ALA A 654 -13.78 -12.92 24.11
C ALA A 654 -12.74 -13.64 23.23
N ARG A 655 -13.13 -14.13 22.04
CA ARG A 655 -12.20 -14.72 21.07
C ARG A 655 -11.24 -13.72 20.44
N HIS A 656 -11.62 -12.44 20.41
CA HIS A 656 -10.86 -11.41 19.70
C HIS A 656 -10.24 -10.38 20.63
N HIS A 657 -10.91 -10.08 21.74
CA HIS A 657 -10.47 -9.08 22.71
C HIS A 657 -10.62 -9.63 24.12
N PRO A 658 -9.65 -9.38 25.01
CA PRO A 658 -9.87 -9.58 26.45
C PRO A 658 -11.07 -8.74 26.88
N PRO A 659 -12.15 -9.35 27.40
CA PRO A 659 -13.38 -8.62 27.69
C PRO A 659 -13.12 -7.58 28.78
N ARG A 660 -13.56 -6.34 28.53
CA ARG A 660 -13.48 -5.23 29.49
C ARG A 660 -14.50 -5.40 30.62
N ALA A 661 -14.35 -4.61 31.69
CA ALA A 661 -15.20 -4.69 32.88
C ALA A 661 -16.72 -4.73 32.58
N PRO A 662 -17.29 -3.93 31.65
CA PRO A 662 -18.71 -4.02 31.32
C PRO A 662 -19.11 -5.35 30.68
N ALA A 663 -18.31 -5.87 29.75
CA ALA A 663 -18.57 -7.14 29.09
C ALA A 663 -18.44 -8.33 30.07
N GLN A 664 -17.46 -8.28 30.98
CA GLN A 664 -17.31 -9.24 32.06
C GLN A 664 -18.54 -9.27 32.96
N MET A 665 -19.02 -8.10 33.40
CA MET A 665 -20.19 -8.01 34.27
C MET A 665 -21.47 -8.50 33.59
N LEU A 666 -21.66 -8.15 32.31
CA LEU A 666 -22.77 -8.64 31.52
C LEU A 666 -22.73 -10.16 31.40
N ARG A 667 -21.55 -10.75 31.16
CA ARG A 667 -21.38 -12.20 31.07
C ARG A 667 -21.78 -12.92 32.34
N LEU A 668 -21.31 -12.45 33.50
CA LEU A 668 -21.70 -13.03 34.80
C LEU A 668 -23.23 -12.96 34.99
N SER A 669 -23.84 -11.85 34.61
CA SER A 669 -25.30 -11.65 34.69
C SER A 669 -26.07 -12.58 33.74
N VAL A 670 -25.54 -12.78 32.53
CA VAL A 670 -26.10 -13.70 31.52
C VAL A 670 -26.03 -15.15 31.99
N LEU A 671 -24.87 -15.60 32.50
CA LEU A 671 -24.69 -16.95 33.06
C LEU A 671 -25.65 -17.19 34.22
N ALA A 672 -25.79 -16.20 35.11
CA ALA A 672 -26.74 -16.27 36.22
C ALA A 672 -28.19 -16.42 35.72
N ARG A 673 -28.58 -15.66 34.70
CA ARG A 673 -29.93 -15.71 34.10
C ARG A 673 -30.23 -17.04 33.40
N LEU A 674 -29.20 -17.69 32.85
CA LEU A 674 -29.28 -19.03 32.26
C LEU A 674 -29.33 -20.16 33.30
N GLY A 675 -29.20 -19.85 34.59
CA GLY A 675 -29.11 -20.85 35.65
C GLY A 675 -27.75 -21.54 35.75
N ARG A 676 -26.74 -21.07 35.00
CA ARG A 676 -25.35 -21.54 35.06
C ARG A 676 -24.62 -20.86 36.23
N ILE A 677 -25.15 -21.05 37.43
CA ILE A 677 -24.72 -20.34 38.64
C ILE A 677 -23.29 -20.70 39.03
N ASP A 678 -22.89 -21.96 38.90
CA ASP A 678 -21.53 -22.39 39.24
C ASP A 678 -20.50 -21.79 38.27
N ASP A 679 -20.76 -21.81 36.96
CA ASP A 679 -19.92 -21.14 35.97
C ASP A 679 -19.76 -19.64 36.26
N ALA A 680 -20.86 -18.96 36.62
CA ALA A 680 -20.83 -17.55 36.98
C ALA A 680 -19.99 -17.29 38.25
N ARG A 681 -20.05 -18.19 39.24
CA ARG A 681 -19.25 -18.06 40.48
C ARG A 681 -17.77 -18.28 40.21
N ASP A 682 -17.42 -19.28 39.43
CA ASP A 682 -16.03 -19.59 39.11
C ASP A 682 -15.41 -18.48 38.26
N GLU A 683 -16.15 -17.93 37.29
CA GLU A 683 -15.69 -16.79 36.51
C GLU A 683 -15.57 -15.52 37.37
N ALA A 684 -16.51 -15.26 38.28
CA ALA A 684 -16.42 -14.13 39.21
C ALA A 684 -15.22 -14.24 40.17
N ARG A 685 -14.90 -15.45 40.66
CA ARG A 685 -13.71 -15.70 41.48
C ARG A 685 -12.43 -15.47 40.69
N ALA A 686 -12.34 -16.01 39.47
CA ALA A 686 -11.20 -15.81 38.59
C ALA A 686 -10.97 -14.32 38.25
N LEU A 687 -12.04 -13.53 38.17
CA LEU A 687 -11.95 -12.07 38.00
C LEU A 687 -11.41 -11.38 39.27
N LEU A 688 -11.88 -11.75 40.45
CA LEU A 688 -11.41 -11.20 41.72
C LEU A 688 -9.97 -11.62 42.07
N ASP A 689 -9.53 -12.80 41.62
CA ASP A 689 -8.13 -13.23 41.77
C ASP A 689 -7.18 -12.34 40.94
N ARG A 690 -7.64 -11.85 39.79
CA ARG A 690 -6.88 -10.94 38.91
C ARG A 690 -6.99 -9.49 39.33
N ASP A 691 -8.16 -9.08 39.80
CA ASP A 691 -8.46 -7.71 40.21
C ASP A 691 -9.29 -7.72 41.50
N PRO A 692 -8.63 -7.78 42.68
CA PRO A 692 -9.30 -7.90 43.96
C PRO A 692 -10.20 -6.70 44.31
N GLU A 693 -10.00 -5.53 43.70
CA GLU A 693 -10.69 -4.28 44.04
C GLU A 693 -12.08 -4.15 43.38
N ARG A 694 -12.49 -5.11 42.54
CA ARG A 694 -13.78 -5.13 41.82
C ARG A 694 -14.97 -5.38 42.76
N GLU A 695 -15.42 -4.35 43.46
CA GLU A 695 -16.55 -4.43 44.38
C GLU A 695 -17.88 -4.78 43.67
N ASP A 696 -18.03 -4.37 42.42
CA ASP A 696 -19.15 -4.76 41.54
C ASP A 696 -19.23 -6.28 41.38
N VAL A 697 -18.09 -6.94 41.09
CA VAL A 697 -18.00 -8.40 40.94
C VAL A 697 -18.21 -9.09 42.29
N ARG A 698 -17.63 -8.56 43.37
CA ARG A 698 -17.78 -9.10 44.72
C ARG A 698 -19.23 -9.09 45.20
N ARG A 699 -19.99 -8.01 44.92
CA ARG A 699 -21.43 -7.95 45.19
C ARG A 699 -22.20 -9.01 44.43
N LEU A 700 -21.93 -9.18 43.14
CA LEU A 700 -22.59 -10.19 42.34
C LEU A 700 -22.27 -11.60 42.82
N LEU A 701 -21.01 -11.91 43.14
CA LEU A 701 -20.60 -13.21 43.67
C LEU A 701 -21.36 -13.56 44.97
N ARG A 702 -21.46 -12.62 45.91
CA ARG A 702 -22.25 -12.83 47.15
C ARG A 702 -23.72 -13.13 46.83
N ALA A 703 -24.31 -12.43 45.87
CA ALA A 703 -25.69 -12.68 45.45
C ALA A 703 -25.86 -14.08 44.82
N LEU A 704 -24.90 -14.51 43.99
CA LEU A 704 -24.88 -15.86 43.40
C LEU A 704 -24.73 -16.95 44.45
N GLU A 705 -23.91 -16.73 45.47
CA GLU A 705 -23.72 -17.69 46.58
C GLU A 705 -24.99 -17.85 47.42
N VAL A 706 -25.71 -16.75 47.70
CA VAL A 706 -27.01 -16.80 48.38
C VAL A 706 -28.05 -17.51 47.51
N ALA A 707 -28.06 -17.26 46.19
CA ALA A 707 -28.98 -17.92 45.26
C ALA A 707 -28.72 -19.43 45.18
N ALA A 708 -27.46 -19.85 45.11
CA ALA A 708 -27.06 -21.26 45.12
C ALA A 708 -27.47 -21.96 46.42
N ALA A 709 -27.20 -21.33 47.58
CA ALA A 709 -27.57 -21.87 48.88
C ALA A 709 -29.10 -22.08 49.02
N ARG A 710 -29.91 -21.16 48.49
CA ARG A 710 -31.38 -21.26 48.48
C ARG A 710 -31.89 -22.40 47.58
N ALA A 711 -31.23 -22.66 46.46
CA ALA A 711 -31.57 -23.75 45.56
C ALA A 711 -31.32 -25.13 46.19
N THR A 712 -30.26 -25.26 46.99
CA THR A 712 -29.94 -26.49 47.74
C THR A 712 -30.85 -26.76 48.95
N THR A 713 -31.58 -25.77 49.45
CA THR A 713 -32.46 -25.88 50.64
C THR A 713 -33.94 -26.08 50.33
N ARG A 714 -34.35 -26.16 49.05
CA ARG A 714 -35.75 -26.47 48.69
C ARG A 714 -35.95 -27.99 48.71
N PRO A 715 -36.83 -28.55 49.57
CA PRO A 715 -37.18 -29.95 49.48
C PRO A 715 -37.88 -30.23 48.15
N VAL A 716 -37.48 -31.30 47.47
CA VAL A 716 -38.16 -31.82 46.27
C VAL A 716 -39.59 -32.18 46.68
N PRO A 717 -40.64 -31.74 45.93
CA PRO A 717 -42.01 -32.13 46.22
C PRO A 717 -42.25 -33.63 46.03
#